data_AF-A0A0D1BZI7-F1
#
_entry.id   AF-A0A0D1BZI7-F1
#
_cell.length_a   1.000
_cell.length_b   1.000
_cell.length_c   1.000
_cell.angle_alpha   90.00
_cell.angle_beta   90.00
_cell.angle_gamma   90.00
#
_symmetry.space_group_name_H-M   'P 1'
#
loop_
_entity.id
_entity.type
_entity.pdbx_description
1 polymer ?
#
loop_
_entity_poly.entity_id
_entity_poly.type
_entity_poly.pdbx_seq_one_letter_code
_entity_poly.pdbx_strand_id
1 'polypeptide(L)'
;MSRFLGRLSRTPSVHSISSQASAAEPLPPKTSDILIKPAPGCTPKPTEPLSAEQQRKLADLEKYVRQIAKEQPPKDDYKTWEDKWLNEPNLYQRYLRAAKGDLDNAKKRIKSTLDWRRDFRPEIIAPGSVAKEAETGKQIVSGFDNDGRPLIYLRPARENTTPSDAQVRYLVWTLERAIDLMPPGVENYAIIIDYHKATTQSNPSLSTARAVANILQNHYVERLGRAFIVNVPWFINAFFSAIVPFLDPVTKDKIRFNANLVDFVPADQLDAEFTGGRYNYEWDFEKYWNTLIKVGDIAEDGTRKTNSAADAQSAQQPKPDETEADAVQKHADAIAASQLTEQGSAIGLGAAAGATTALAVVAGGAAAAATDAYASDTKTSSSAYKYLQSTSDYEELLSKYDTFLFDCDGVLWSGDETIPHVVSVLQKLRQRGKSVIFVTNNASKSRQTYLKKFASMNIQASLDEVFSSSYASAVYLKKVLNFPADRKVYVIGMHGIEEELDAENILHCGGTDAQDNKFLPALDFGSLQTDEAIDPKVGAVVCGFDMHMSYLKLAKAFKHLTRPGFDGPVEAEGMGGGCHFILTNDDSTFPAKGGPWPGAGSLSAPLIFSTKRTPTIVGKPHKPMLDCIIATKQFDPKRAIMVGDRLNTDIEFAKAGGIASMLVLTGISKRDEIEGPHAKTIPDYLIDSLGDLDAVP
;
A
#
# COMPACT_ATOMS: atom_id res chain seq x y z
N MET A 1 5.79 36.47 0.52
CA MET A 1 5.13 35.77 -0.61
C MET A 1 4.55 36.67 -1.71
N SER A 2 4.39 38.00 -1.53
CA SER A 2 3.83 38.87 -2.59
C SER A 2 4.82 39.41 -3.64
N ARG A 3 6.13 39.16 -3.50
CA ARG A 3 7.16 39.59 -4.49
C ARG A 3 7.64 38.47 -5.42
N PHE A 4 7.17 37.23 -5.22
CA PHE A 4 7.52 36.08 -6.07
C PHE A 4 6.46 35.80 -7.16
N LEU A 5 5.25 36.35 -7.01
CA LEU A 5 4.13 36.16 -7.95
C LEU A 5 4.04 37.21 -9.08
N GLY A 6 4.84 38.29 -9.01
CA GLY A 6 4.87 39.34 -10.05
C GLY A 6 5.77 39.06 -11.26
N ARG A 7 6.44 37.90 -11.30
CA ARG A 7 7.41 37.54 -12.36
C ARG A 7 6.90 36.50 -13.37
N LEU A 8 5.66 36.03 -13.23
CA LEU A 8 5.02 35.05 -14.13
C LEU A 8 3.90 35.64 -15.01
N SER A 9 3.71 36.97 -15.01
CA SER A 9 2.74 37.66 -15.87
C SER A 9 3.41 38.69 -16.78
N ARG A 10 4.15 38.21 -17.78
CA ARG A 10 4.51 39.03 -18.96
C ARG A 10 4.42 38.15 -20.20
N THR A 11 3.26 38.19 -20.84
CA THR A 11 3.11 37.85 -22.27
C THR A 11 4.01 38.76 -23.10
N PRO A 12 4.92 38.24 -23.93
CA PRO A 12 5.59 39.07 -24.92
C PRO A 12 4.59 39.42 -26.02
N SER A 13 4.54 40.69 -26.37
CA SER A 13 3.83 41.23 -27.52
C SER A 13 4.31 40.59 -28.82
N VAL A 14 3.35 40.32 -29.70
CA VAL A 14 3.55 39.86 -31.08
C VAL A 14 4.46 40.84 -31.83
N HIS A 15 5.69 40.41 -32.10
CA HIS A 15 6.48 40.92 -33.20
C HIS A 15 6.68 39.81 -34.21
N SER A 16 6.10 40.05 -35.38
CA SER A 16 6.19 39.27 -36.59
C SER A 16 7.64 39.05 -37.01
N ILE A 17 8.13 37.83 -36.81
CA ILE A 17 9.27 37.32 -37.54
C ILE A 17 8.70 36.45 -38.65
N SER A 18 8.78 36.96 -39.88
CA SER A 18 8.59 36.20 -41.10
C SER A 18 9.63 35.07 -41.14
N SER A 19 9.22 33.85 -40.76
CA SER A 19 9.95 32.63 -41.13
C SER A 19 9.13 31.90 -42.19
N GLN A 20 9.73 31.77 -43.37
CA GLN A 20 9.23 31.02 -44.51
C GLN A 20 8.66 29.66 -44.03
N ALA A 21 7.37 29.44 -44.24
CA ALA A 21 6.79 28.11 -44.14
C ALA A 21 7.38 27.27 -45.28
N SER A 22 8.34 26.40 -44.97
CA SER A 22 8.61 25.29 -45.88
C SER A 22 7.36 24.41 -45.90
N ALA A 23 6.90 24.06 -47.09
CA ALA A 23 5.85 23.06 -47.22
C ALA A 23 6.37 21.77 -46.55
N ALA A 24 5.71 21.33 -45.48
CA ALA A 24 6.02 20.07 -44.85
C ALA A 24 5.97 18.97 -45.91
N GLU A 25 7.05 18.20 -46.07
CA GLU A 25 7.06 17.07 -46.98
C GLU A 25 5.89 16.13 -46.68
N PRO A 26 5.25 15.55 -47.71
CA PRO A 26 4.14 14.62 -47.49
C PRO A 26 4.61 13.44 -46.65
N LEU A 27 3.74 12.99 -45.73
CA LEU A 27 4.00 11.80 -44.93
C LEU A 27 4.20 10.58 -45.84
N PRO A 28 5.10 9.65 -45.47
CA PRO A 28 5.19 8.35 -46.14
C PRO A 28 3.83 7.63 -46.19
N PRO A 29 3.64 6.68 -47.13
CA PRO A 29 2.45 5.84 -47.14
C PRO A 29 2.24 5.15 -45.79
N LYS A 30 0.97 4.95 -45.42
CA LYS A 30 0.63 4.18 -44.23
C LYS A 30 1.24 2.78 -44.31
N THR A 31 1.73 2.29 -43.18
CA THR A 31 2.27 0.94 -43.06
C THR A 31 1.85 0.30 -41.74
N SER A 32 1.72 -1.02 -41.76
CA SER A 32 1.53 -1.83 -40.56
C SER A 32 2.78 -2.68 -40.26
N ASP A 33 3.89 -2.45 -40.97
CA ASP A 33 5.19 -3.07 -40.67
C ASP A 33 5.85 -2.37 -39.48
N ILE A 34 6.21 -3.14 -38.44
CA ILE A 34 6.97 -2.61 -37.32
C ILE A 34 8.45 -2.41 -37.66
N LEU A 35 9.03 -1.38 -37.07
CA LEU A 35 10.45 -1.06 -37.18
C LEU A 35 11.25 -1.88 -36.15
N ILE A 36 12.00 -2.86 -36.64
CA ILE A 36 12.79 -3.81 -35.82
C ILE A 36 14.30 -3.56 -35.89
N LYS A 37 14.73 -2.50 -36.57
CA LYS A 37 16.13 -2.07 -36.66
C LYS A 37 16.24 -0.56 -36.43
N PRO A 38 17.32 -0.11 -35.77
CA PRO A 38 17.57 1.31 -35.58
C PRO A 38 17.88 2.02 -36.91
N ALA A 39 17.61 3.31 -36.96
CA ALA A 39 17.98 4.15 -38.10
C ALA A 39 19.52 4.23 -38.24
N PRO A 40 20.05 4.41 -39.47
CA PRO A 40 21.47 4.61 -39.68
C PRO A 40 22.02 5.77 -38.82
N GLY A 41 23.11 5.53 -38.09
CA GLY A 41 23.74 6.54 -37.23
C GLY A 41 23.32 6.52 -35.77
N CYS A 42 22.30 5.73 -35.40
CA CYS A 42 22.03 5.44 -33.98
C CYS A 42 23.22 4.66 -33.40
N THR A 43 23.87 5.20 -32.39
CA THR A 43 25.01 4.56 -31.74
C THR A 43 24.75 4.46 -30.24
N PRO A 44 24.99 3.29 -29.63
CA PRO A 44 24.90 3.16 -28.18
C PRO A 44 25.89 4.14 -27.53
N LYS A 45 25.48 4.72 -26.41
CA LYS A 45 26.40 5.58 -25.64
C LYS A 45 27.62 4.76 -25.19
N PRO A 46 28.85 5.29 -25.31
CA PRO A 46 30.02 4.62 -24.78
C PRO A 46 29.88 4.39 -23.28
N THR A 47 30.13 3.17 -22.83
CA THR A 47 30.24 2.86 -21.40
C THR A 47 31.62 3.25 -20.89
N GLU A 48 31.68 3.88 -19.71
CA GLU A 48 32.96 4.18 -19.06
C GLU A 48 33.74 2.88 -18.76
N PRO A 49 35.08 2.89 -18.92
CA PRO A 49 35.89 1.74 -18.61
C PRO A 49 35.82 1.42 -17.11
N LEU A 50 35.64 0.13 -16.79
CA LEU A 50 35.55 -0.34 -15.41
C LEU A 50 36.90 -0.22 -14.70
N SER A 51 36.87 0.27 -13.46
CA SER A 51 38.04 0.26 -12.58
C SER A 51 38.42 -1.18 -12.18
N ALA A 52 39.67 -1.39 -11.75
CA ALA A 52 40.13 -2.69 -11.27
C ALA A 52 39.28 -3.22 -10.09
N GLU A 53 38.80 -2.31 -9.23
CA GLU A 53 37.90 -2.67 -8.13
C GLU A 53 36.53 -3.13 -8.64
N GLN A 54 35.96 -2.43 -9.62
CA GLN A 54 34.69 -2.81 -10.24
C GLN A 54 34.82 -4.16 -10.94
N GLN A 55 35.90 -4.40 -11.68
CA GLN A 55 36.17 -5.69 -12.32
C GLN A 55 36.22 -6.84 -11.31
N ARG A 56 36.89 -6.63 -10.16
CA ARG A 56 36.92 -7.64 -9.08
C ARG A 56 35.52 -7.91 -8.51
N LYS A 57 34.76 -6.86 -8.19
CA LYS A 57 33.38 -6.99 -7.67
C LYS A 57 32.46 -7.71 -8.64
N LEU A 58 32.61 -7.47 -9.95
CA LEU A 58 31.84 -8.17 -10.97
C LEU A 58 32.18 -9.66 -11.05
N ALA A 59 33.46 -10.00 -11.01
CA ALA A 59 33.90 -11.40 -10.98
C ALA A 59 33.39 -12.13 -9.71
N ASP A 60 33.42 -11.46 -8.56
CA ASP A 60 32.87 -12.00 -7.31
C ASP A 60 31.35 -12.21 -7.38
N LEU A 61 30.61 -11.25 -7.99
CA LEU A 61 29.17 -11.33 -8.17
C LEU A 61 28.77 -12.46 -9.13
N GLU A 62 29.49 -12.58 -10.26
CA GLU A 62 29.29 -13.67 -11.21
C GLU A 62 29.55 -15.03 -10.56
N LYS A 63 30.68 -15.17 -9.86
CA LYS A 63 31.02 -16.41 -9.16
C LYS A 63 29.93 -16.81 -8.16
N TYR A 64 29.43 -15.84 -7.39
CA TYR A 64 28.38 -16.06 -6.39
C TYR A 64 27.09 -16.61 -7.03
N VAL A 65 26.55 -15.94 -8.06
CA VAL A 65 25.28 -16.37 -8.64
C VAL A 65 25.41 -17.68 -9.41
N ARG A 66 26.55 -17.92 -10.07
CA ARG A 66 26.81 -19.20 -10.75
C ARG A 66 26.95 -20.36 -9.76
N GLN A 67 27.50 -20.10 -8.57
CA GLN A 67 27.53 -21.09 -7.50
C GLN A 67 26.10 -21.45 -7.04
N ILE A 68 25.24 -20.45 -6.82
CA ILE A 68 23.82 -20.70 -6.48
C ILE A 68 23.11 -21.49 -7.58
N ALA A 69 23.27 -21.10 -8.83
CA ALA A 69 22.68 -21.78 -9.98
C ALA A 69 23.10 -23.26 -10.06
N LYS A 70 24.35 -23.57 -9.64
CA LYS A 70 24.87 -24.94 -9.60
C LYS A 70 24.37 -25.73 -8.39
N GLU A 71 24.30 -25.12 -7.21
CA GLU A 71 23.87 -25.78 -5.97
C GLU A 71 22.36 -26.00 -5.93
N GLN A 72 21.60 -25.11 -6.54
CA GLN A 72 20.15 -25.12 -6.61
C GLN A 72 19.73 -24.93 -8.06
N PRO A 73 19.80 -25.96 -8.92
CA PRO A 73 19.41 -25.84 -10.32
C PRO A 73 17.88 -25.61 -10.44
N PRO A 74 17.42 -24.89 -11.49
CA PRO A 74 16.00 -24.78 -11.78
C PRO A 74 15.44 -26.14 -12.25
N LYS A 75 14.12 -26.23 -12.45
CA LYS A 75 13.51 -27.35 -13.18
C LYS A 75 14.16 -27.48 -14.57
N ASP A 76 14.32 -28.71 -15.06
CA ASP A 76 15.07 -29.00 -16.30
C ASP A 76 14.52 -28.23 -17.52
N ASP A 77 13.21 -28.02 -17.57
CA ASP A 77 12.49 -27.28 -18.61
C ASP A 77 12.79 -25.76 -18.61
N TYR A 78 13.49 -25.24 -17.61
CA TYR A 78 13.89 -23.83 -17.52
C TYR A 78 15.40 -23.58 -17.58
N LYS A 79 16.23 -24.61 -17.45
CA LYS A 79 17.69 -24.46 -17.34
C LYS A 79 18.33 -23.67 -18.49
N THR A 80 17.90 -23.91 -19.72
CA THR A 80 18.41 -23.21 -20.91
C THR A 80 18.16 -21.70 -20.86
N TRP A 81 17.04 -21.26 -20.28
CA TRP A 81 16.68 -19.84 -20.15
C TRP A 81 17.48 -19.17 -19.05
N GLU A 82 17.66 -19.85 -17.92
CA GLU A 82 18.55 -19.39 -16.85
C GLU A 82 19.99 -19.21 -17.36
N ASP A 83 20.52 -20.20 -18.09
CA ASP A 83 21.87 -20.11 -18.66
C ASP A 83 21.98 -18.96 -19.67
N LYS A 84 20.94 -18.73 -20.49
CA LYS A 84 20.90 -17.59 -21.41
C LYS A 84 20.92 -16.26 -20.66
N TRP A 85 20.15 -16.14 -19.59
CA TRP A 85 20.12 -14.93 -18.75
C TRP A 85 21.45 -14.69 -18.04
N LEU A 86 22.04 -15.72 -17.42
CA LEU A 86 23.34 -15.64 -16.72
C LEU A 86 24.51 -15.28 -17.66
N ASN A 87 24.36 -15.54 -18.95
CA ASN A 87 25.35 -15.19 -19.97
C ASN A 87 25.01 -13.90 -20.73
N GLU A 88 23.99 -13.17 -20.30
CA GLU A 88 23.63 -11.91 -20.93
C GLU A 88 24.75 -10.86 -20.75
N PRO A 89 25.16 -10.16 -21.82
CA PRO A 89 26.13 -9.08 -21.73
C PRO A 89 25.75 -8.04 -20.67
N ASN A 90 26.73 -7.65 -19.85
CA ASN A 90 26.60 -6.62 -18.81
C ASN A 90 25.58 -6.94 -17.70
N LEU A 91 25.06 -8.17 -17.58
CA LEU A 91 24.15 -8.56 -16.49
C LEU A 91 24.67 -8.12 -15.13
N TYR A 92 25.88 -8.56 -14.78
CA TYR A 92 26.50 -8.29 -13.48
C TYR A 92 26.76 -6.78 -13.28
N GLN A 93 27.08 -6.07 -14.36
CA GLN A 93 27.29 -4.61 -14.32
C GLN A 93 26.00 -3.87 -13.98
N ARG A 94 24.86 -4.27 -14.57
CA ARG A 94 23.55 -3.68 -14.24
C ARG A 94 23.22 -3.83 -12.76
N TYR A 95 23.38 -5.03 -12.22
CA TYR A 95 23.11 -5.28 -10.79
C TYR A 95 24.06 -4.52 -9.87
N LEU A 96 25.34 -4.41 -10.24
CA LEU A 96 26.31 -3.63 -9.47
C LEU A 96 26.02 -2.12 -9.53
N ARG A 97 25.59 -1.58 -10.68
CA ARG A 97 25.17 -0.17 -10.81
C ARG A 97 23.90 0.11 -10.01
N ALA A 98 22.89 -0.76 -10.09
CA ALA A 98 21.66 -0.65 -9.30
C ALA A 98 21.94 -0.67 -7.79
N ALA A 99 22.94 -1.44 -7.37
CA ALA A 99 23.43 -1.50 -6.00
C ALA A 99 24.43 -0.38 -5.63
N LYS A 100 24.67 0.59 -6.51
CA LYS A 100 25.63 1.70 -6.31
C LYS A 100 27.04 1.24 -5.91
N GLY A 101 27.48 0.10 -6.45
CA GLY A 101 28.80 -0.47 -6.18
C GLY A 101 28.91 -1.30 -4.89
N ASP A 102 27.82 -1.45 -4.14
CA ASP A 102 27.71 -2.36 -2.99
C ASP A 102 27.55 -3.80 -3.46
N LEU A 103 28.55 -4.64 -3.16
CA LEU A 103 28.59 -6.03 -3.63
C LEU A 103 27.53 -6.90 -2.94
N ASP A 104 27.26 -6.72 -1.65
CA ASP A 104 26.33 -7.59 -0.93
C ASP A 104 24.88 -7.23 -1.24
N ASN A 105 24.59 -5.94 -1.44
CA ASN A 105 23.32 -5.51 -2.00
C ASN A 105 23.12 -6.05 -3.43
N ALA A 106 24.16 -6.02 -4.27
CA ALA A 106 24.09 -6.60 -5.62
C ALA A 106 23.81 -8.11 -5.60
N LYS A 107 24.46 -8.86 -4.69
CA LYS A 107 24.20 -10.30 -4.48
C LYS A 107 22.75 -10.58 -4.11
N LYS A 108 22.20 -9.82 -3.14
CA LYS A 108 20.79 -9.95 -2.72
C LYS A 108 19.83 -9.71 -3.90
N ARG A 109 20.05 -8.63 -4.66
CA ARG A 109 19.22 -8.28 -5.82
C ARG A 109 19.28 -9.33 -6.93
N ILE A 110 20.48 -9.75 -7.34
CA ILE A 110 20.62 -10.69 -8.46
C ILE A 110 20.07 -12.08 -8.10
N LYS A 111 20.24 -12.52 -6.85
CA LYS A 111 19.64 -13.75 -6.35
C LYS A 111 18.11 -13.67 -6.37
N SER A 112 17.54 -12.58 -5.85
CA SER A 112 16.09 -12.38 -5.86
C SER A 112 15.51 -12.41 -7.28
N THR A 113 16.20 -11.83 -8.26
CA THR A 113 15.76 -11.93 -9.66
C THR A 113 15.94 -13.33 -10.24
N LEU A 114 17.01 -14.04 -9.90
CA LEU A 114 17.19 -15.44 -10.32
C LEU A 114 15.99 -16.29 -9.84
N ASP A 115 15.65 -16.19 -8.56
CA ASP A 115 14.50 -16.89 -7.96
C ASP A 115 13.19 -16.47 -8.64
N TRP A 116 12.96 -15.16 -8.84
CA TRP A 116 11.78 -14.67 -9.55
C TRP A 116 11.67 -15.19 -10.98
N ARG A 117 12.76 -15.23 -11.74
CA ARG A 117 12.75 -15.71 -13.13
C ARG A 117 12.38 -17.20 -13.19
N ARG A 118 12.85 -18.00 -12.24
CA ARG A 118 12.48 -19.43 -12.12
C ARG A 118 10.99 -19.63 -11.90
N ASP A 119 10.37 -18.77 -11.09
CA ASP A 119 8.94 -18.84 -10.76
C ASP A 119 8.04 -18.22 -11.84
N PHE A 120 8.38 -17.01 -12.30
CA PHE A 120 7.57 -16.20 -13.22
C PHE A 120 7.78 -16.59 -14.69
N ARG A 121 8.97 -17.08 -15.03
CA ARG A 121 9.37 -17.61 -16.34
C ARG A 121 9.14 -16.63 -17.51
N PRO A 122 9.69 -15.40 -17.44
CA PRO A 122 9.38 -14.32 -18.39
C PRO A 122 9.76 -14.60 -19.85
N GLU A 123 10.78 -15.41 -20.10
CA GLU A 123 11.27 -15.76 -21.45
C GLU A 123 10.29 -16.65 -22.22
N ILE A 124 9.50 -17.45 -21.51
CA ILE A 124 8.63 -18.50 -22.06
C ILE A 124 7.14 -18.24 -21.82
N ILE A 125 6.75 -16.96 -21.67
CA ILE A 125 5.33 -16.60 -21.65
C ILE A 125 4.73 -16.96 -23.03
N ALA A 126 3.82 -17.94 -23.03
CA ALA A 126 3.14 -18.41 -24.23
C ALA A 126 2.37 -17.25 -24.91
N PRO A 127 2.60 -16.95 -26.20
CA PRO A 127 1.92 -15.85 -26.88
C PRO A 127 0.40 -15.95 -26.80
N GLY A 128 -0.18 -17.16 -26.93
CA GLY A 128 -1.62 -17.37 -26.83
C GLY A 128 -2.23 -16.91 -25.50
N SER A 129 -1.48 -16.98 -24.39
CA SER A 129 -1.96 -16.59 -23.05
C SER A 129 -2.15 -15.09 -22.88
N VAL A 130 -1.44 -14.27 -23.66
CA VAL A 130 -1.44 -12.79 -23.56
C VAL A 130 -1.92 -12.10 -24.83
N ALA A 131 -2.22 -12.83 -25.89
CA ALA A 131 -2.65 -12.29 -27.19
C ALA A 131 -3.86 -11.35 -27.08
N LYS A 132 -4.85 -11.70 -26.26
CA LYS A 132 -6.05 -10.89 -26.01
C LYS A 132 -5.72 -9.49 -25.46
N GLU A 133 -4.69 -9.39 -24.62
CA GLU A 133 -4.24 -8.11 -24.06
C GLU A 133 -3.63 -7.19 -25.13
N ALA A 134 -3.13 -7.76 -26.22
CA ALA A 134 -2.45 -7.05 -27.28
C ALA A 134 -3.37 -6.56 -28.40
N GLU A 135 -4.59 -7.09 -28.55
CA GLU A 135 -5.51 -6.87 -29.70
C GLU A 135 -5.72 -5.40 -30.10
N THR A 136 -5.69 -4.48 -29.13
CA THR A 136 -5.95 -3.05 -29.37
C THR A 136 -4.69 -2.21 -29.55
N GLY A 137 -3.50 -2.78 -29.38
CA GLY A 137 -2.24 -2.03 -29.46
C GLY A 137 -2.08 -1.03 -28.32
N LYS A 138 -2.51 -1.41 -27.11
CA LYS A 138 -2.29 -0.62 -25.88
C LYS A 138 -0.83 -0.61 -25.45
N GLN A 139 -0.06 -1.60 -25.87
CA GLN A 139 1.40 -1.62 -25.80
C GLN A 139 1.96 -1.97 -27.19
N ILE A 140 2.91 -1.20 -27.68
CA ILE A 140 3.52 -1.41 -29.01
C ILE A 140 5.02 -1.30 -28.87
N VAL A 141 5.75 -2.29 -29.42
CA VAL A 141 7.21 -2.27 -29.53
C VAL A 141 7.55 -2.04 -30.99
N SER A 142 8.08 -0.85 -31.32
CA SER A 142 8.46 -0.50 -32.69
C SER A 142 9.32 0.76 -32.69
N GLY A 143 10.41 0.76 -33.44
CA GLY A 143 11.28 1.91 -33.60
C GLY A 143 12.33 2.05 -32.49
N PHE A 144 13.27 2.97 -32.69
CA PHE A 144 14.44 3.13 -31.83
C PHE A 144 14.75 4.61 -31.56
N ASP A 145 15.26 4.92 -30.36
CA ASP A 145 15.77 6.26 -30.01
C ASP A 145 17.17 6.52 -30.60
N ASN A 146 17.66 7.76 -30.49
CA ASN A 146 18.98 8.17 -30.99
C ASN A 146 20.15 7.37 -30.40
N ASP A 147 19.97 6.77 -29.21
CA ASP A 147 20.97 5.93 -28.54
C ASP A 147 20.81 4.43 -28.95
N GLY A 148 19.94 4.12 -29.90
CA GLY A 148 19.65 2.77 -30.37
C GLY A 148 18.75 1.94 -29.45
N ARG A 149 18.05 2.57 -28.49
CA ARG A 149 17.12 1.87 -27.57
C ARG A 149 15.81 1.54 -28.26
N PRO A 150 15.31 0.30 -28.20
CA PRO A 150 13.96 -0.03 -28.64
C PRO A 150 12.90 0.84 -27.94
N LEU A 151 11.91 1.31 -28.70
CA LEU A 151 10.80 2.09 -28.18
C LEU A 151 9.62 1.19 -27.79
N ILE A 152 9.05 1.48 -26.63
CA ILE A 152 7.80 0.91 -26.14
C ILE A 152 6.78 2.04 -26.03
N TYR A 153 5.74 2.00 -26.85
CA TYR A 153 4.58 2.90 -26.72
C TYR A 153 3.57 2.28 -25.76
N LEU A 154 3.19 3.03 -24.73
CA LEU A 154 2.09 2.70 -23.82
C LEU A 154 0.95 3.68 -24.10
N ARG A 155 -0.21 3.15 -24.47
CA ARG A 155 -1.41 3.94 -24.85
C ARG A 155 -2.59 3.54 -23.96
N PRO A 156 -2.70 4.08 -22.74
CA PRO A 156 -3.75 3.70 -21.79
C PRO A 156 -5.17 3.83 -22.36
N ALA A 157 -5.42 4.80 -23.24
CA ALA A 157 -6.72 4.98 -23.91
C ALA A 157 -7.20 3.76 -24.72
N ARG A 158 -6.30 2.83 -25.04
CA ARG A 158 -6.59 1.60 -25.78
C ARG A 158 -6.79 0.39 -24.86
N GLU A 159 -6.96 0.60 -23.54
CA GLU A 159 -7.27 -0.46 -22.59
C GLU A 159 -8.52 -1.23 -23.01
N ASN A 160 -8.40 -2.56 -23.08
CA ASN A 160 -9.38 -3.45 -23.69
C ASN A 160 -9.79 -4.61 -22.77
N THR A 161 -9.15 -4.72 -21.61
CA THR A 161 -9.42 -5.77 -20.63
C THR A 161 -9.63 -5.17 -19.24
N THR A 162 -10.32 -5.90 -18.38
CA THR A 162 -10.42 -5.58 -16.96
C THR A 162 -9.12 -5.96 -16.24
N PRO A 163 -8.78 -5.29 -15.12
CA PRO A 163 -7.60 -5.61 -14.33
C PRO A 163 -7.44 -7.10 -14.04
N SER A 164 -6.30 -7.68 -14.42
CA SER A 164 -6.01 -9.11 -14.27
C SER A 164 -4.50 -9.39 -14.28
N ASP A 165 -4.10 -10.59 -13.86
CA ASP A 165 -2.71 -11.06 -13.92
C ASP A 165 -2.19 -11.15 -15.36
N ALA A 166 -3.08 -11.36 -16.34
CA ALA A 166 -2.74 -11.36 -17.75
C ALA A 166 -2.19 -10.00 -18.21
N GLN A 167 -2.65 -8.88 -17.63
CA GLN A 167 -2.10 -7.55 -17.93
C GLN A 167 -0.64 -7.41 -17.46
N VAL A 168 -0.32 -7.98 -16.29
CA VAL A 168 1.06 -7.98 -15.75
C VAL A 168 1.96 -8.86 -16.61
N ARG A 169 1.50 -10.08 -16.94
CA ARG A 169 2.21 -10.98 -17.86
C ARG A 169 2.41 -10.37 -19.25
N TYR A 170 1.41 -9.68 -19.78
CA TYR A 170 1.52 -9.01 -21.08
C TYR A 170 2.55 -7.87 -21.05
N LEU A 171 2.57 -7.06 -19.99
CA LEU A 171 3.63 -6.06 -19.84
C LEU A 171 5.02 -6.70 -19.84
N VAL A 172 5.22 -7.75 -19.04
CA VAL A 172 6.51 -8.46 -18.99
C VAL A 172 6.85 -9.06 -20.35
N TRP A 173 5.88 -9.63 -21.06
CA TRP A 173 6.04 -10.11 -22.42
C TRP A 173 6.54 -8.98 -23.34
N THR A 174 5.93 -7.79 -23.30
CA THR A 174 6.35 -6.60 -24.05
C THR A 174 7.78 -6.19 -23.73
N LEU A 175 8.17 -6.18 -22.44
CA LEU A 175 9.54 -5.85 -22.03
C LEU A 175 10.56 -6.84 -22.59
N GLU A 176 10.26 -8.14 -22.53
CA GLU A 176 11.13 -9.18 -23.09
C GLU A 176 11.21 -9.09 -24.62
N ARG A 177 10.13 -8.70 -25.32
CA ARG A 177 10.19 -8.43 -26.77
C ARG A 177 11.05 -7.21 -27.10
N ALA A 178 11.01 -6.16 -26.27
CA ALA A 178 11.90 -5.03 -26.43
C ALA A 178 13.37 -5.44 -26.19
N ILE A 179 13.63 -6.34 -25.24
CA ILE A 179 14.98 -6.91 -25.02
C ILE A 179 15.44 -7.74 -26.22
N ASP A 180 14.56 -8.57 -26.79
CA ASP A 180 14.85 -9.37 -28.00
C ASP A 180 15.27 -8.47 -29.20
N LEU A 181 14.82 -7.21 -29.24
CA LEU A 181 15.15 -6.23 -30.28
C LEU A 181 16.40 -5.38 -30.00
N MET A 182 17.04 -5.52 -28.83
CA MET A 182 18.20 -4.69 -28.49
C MET A 182 19.39 -4.98 -29.42
N PRO A 183 19.94 -3.97 -30.12
CA PRO A 183 21.13 -4.17 -30.92
C PRO A 183 22.37 -4.37 -30.01
N PRO A 184 23.47 -4.94 -30.53
CA PRO A 184 24.69 -5.13 -29.76
C PRO A 184 25.17 -3.84 -29.09
N GLY A 185 25.45 -3.90 -27.79
CA GLY A 185 25.89 -2.76 -26.98
C GLY A 185 24.77 -1.93 -26.37
N VAL A 186 23.49 -2.21 -26.68
CA VAL A 186 22.34 -1.59 -26.03
C VAL A 186 21.80 -2.51 -24.94
N GLU A 187 21.57 -1.94 -23.75
CA GLU A 187 21.04 -2.68 -22.60
C GLU A 187 19.69 -2.15 -22.09
N ASN A 188 19.20 -1.04 -22.67
CA ASN A 188 18.02 -0.32 -22.23
C ASN A 188 16.99 -0.15 -23.35
N TYR A 189 15.72 0.01 -22.95
CA TYR A 189 14.64 0.50 -23.81
C TYR A 189 14.24 1.93 -23.41
N ALA A 190 13.49 2.60 -24.29
CA ALA A 190 12.83 3.86 -24.00
C ALA A 190 11.30 3.69 -24.08
N ILE A 191 10.58 4.32 -23.15
CA ILE A 191 9.13 4.21 -23.05
C ILE A 191 8.50 5.55 -23.42
N ILE A 192 7.47 5.54 -24.27
CA ILE A 192 6.62 6.69 -24.58
C ILE A 192 5.22 6.38 -24.06
N ILE A 193 4.77 7.13 -23.06
CA ILE A 193 3.44 7.01 -22.47
C ILE A 193 2.56 8.13 -23.05
N ASP A 194 1.59 7.74 -23.84
CA ASP A 194 0.65 8.65 -24.51
C ASP A 194 -0.72 8.60 -23.86
N TYR A 195 -1.10 9.68 -23.18
CA TYR A 195 -2.42 9.83 -22.56
C TYR A 195 -3.47 10.47 -23.48
N HIS A 196 -3.19 10.63 -24.77
CA HIS A 196 -4.18 11.13 -25.72
C HIS A 196 -5.45 10.27 -25.69
N LYS A 197 -6.60 10.91 -25.45
CA LYS A 197 -7.94 10.28 -25.28
C LYS A 197 -8.06 9.32 -24.08
N ALA A 198 -7.10 9.30 -23.15
CA ALA A 198 -7.19 8.47 -21.95
C ALA A 198 -8.25 9.02 -20.99
N THR A 199 -9.01 8.11 -20.36
CA THR A 199 -10.00 8.44 -19.33
C THR A 199 -9.57 7.88 -17.97
N THR A 200 -10.25 8.24 -16.88
CA THR A 200 -9.98 7.69 -15.55
C THR A 200 -10.23 6.18 -15.44
N GLN A 201 -11.12 5.63 -16.29
CA GLN A 201 -11.39 4.18 -16.39
C GLN A 201 -10.30 3.42 -17.18
N SER A 202 -9.48 4.15 -17.95
CA SER A 202 -8.40 3.61 -18.77
C SER A 202 -7.09 3.42 -17.98
N ASN A 203 -7.07 3.76 -16.69
CA ASN A 203 -5.91 3.62 -15.84
C ASN A 203 -5.86 2.23 -15.20
N PRO A 204 -4.68 1.61 -15.09
CA PRO A 204 -4.53 0.35 -14.38
C PRO A 204 -4.95 0.52 -12.92
N SER A 205 -5.49 -0.55 -12.33
CA SER A 205 -5.81 -0.58 -10.91
C SER A 205 -4.56 -0.33 -10.05
N LEU A 206 -4.73 0.17 -8.83
CA LEU A 206 -3.59 0.46 -7.94
C LEU A 206 -2.78 -0.80 -7.59
N SER A 207 -3.41 -1.97 -7.52
CA SER A 207 -2.73 -3.26 -7.31
C SER A 207 -1.89 -3.65 -8.52
N THR A 208 -2.44 -3.57 -9.74
CA THR A 208 -1.71 -3.81 -10.99
C THR A 208 -0.53 -2.84 -11.12
N ALA A 209 -0.73 -1.56 -10.81
CA ALA A 209 0.32 -0.54 -10.85
C ALA A 209 1.47 -0.83 -9.87
N ARG A 210 1.16 -1.30 -8.65
CA ARG A 210 2.18 -1.71 -7.65
C ARG A 210 2.94 -2.96 -8.07
N ALA A 211 2.25 -3.98 -8.58
CA ALA A 211 2.88 -5.21 -9.08
C ALA A 211 3.87 -4.90 -10.21
N VAL A 212 3.44 -4.08 -11.18
CA VAL A 212 4.30 -3.59 -12.27
C VAL A 212 5.49 -2.79 -11.73
N ALA A 213 5.27 -1.84 -10.83
CA ALA A 213 6.34 -1.04 -10.26
C ALA A 213 7.40 -1.91 -9.55
N ASN A 214 6.97 -2.92 -8.80
CA ASN A 214 7.88 -3.85 -8.13
C ASN A 214 8.72 -4.66 -9.12
N ILE A 215 8.08 -5.22 -10.16
CA ILE A 215 8.79 -6.00 -11.20
C ILE A 215 9.85 -5.13 -11.88
N LEU A 216 9.50 -3.90 -12.23
CA LEU A 216 10.43 -2.96 -12.87
C LEU A 216 11.59 -2.55 -11.94
N GLN A 217 11.29 -2.28 -10.66
CA GLN A 217 12.27 -1.82 -9.69
C GLN A 217 13.25 -2.92 -9.24
N ASN A 218 12.79 -4.17 -9.14
CA ASN A 218 13.56 -5.26 -8.57
C ASN A 218 14.13 -6.24 -9.59
N HIS A 219 13.44 -6.47 -10.71
CA HIS A 219 13.81 -7.54 -11.66
C HIS A 219 14.29 -7.03 -13.03
N TYR A 220 13.83 -5.84 -13.45
CA TYR A 220 14.32 -5.14 -14.65
C TYR A 220 15.22 -3.95 -14.29
N VAL A 221 16.10 -4.14 -13.29
CA VAL A 221 17.04 -3.10 -12.85
C VAL A 221 17.89 -2.59 -14.02
N GLU A 222 18.10 -1.28 -14.05
CA GLU A 222 18.91 -0.62 -15.07
C GLU A 222 18.47 -0.92 -16.53
N ARG A 223 17.20 -1.28 -16.77
CA ARG A 223 16.63 -1.47 -18.13
C ARG A 223 15.93 -0.24 -18.69
N LEU A 224 15.36 0.60 -17.84
CA LEU A 224 14.77 1.86 -18.29
C LEU A 224 15.87 2.86 -18.61
N GLY A 225 15.96 3.26 -19.88
CA GLY A 225 16.87 4.30 -20.34
C GLY A 225 16.23 5.68 -20.28
N ARG A 226 15.02 5.82 -20.84
CA ARG A 226 14.24 7.07 -20.87
C ARG A 226 12.74 6.77 -20.79
N ALA A 227 11.99 7.66 -20.18
CA ALA A 227 10.53 7.65 -20.20
C ALA A 227 10.00 9.02 -20.61
N PHE A 228 9.18 9.06 -21.65
CA PHE A 228 8.51 10.26 -22.12
C PHE A 228 7.04 10.17 -21.78
N ILE A 229 6.49 11.22 -21.18
CA ILE A 229 5.07 11.30 -20.85
C ILE A 229 4.49 12.47 -21.63
N VAL A 230 3.56 12.17 -22.53
CA VAL A 230 2.99 13.15 -23.48
C VAL A 230 1.47 13.14 -23.43
N ASN A 231 0.85 14.23 -23.89
CA ASN A 231 -0.59 14.43 -23.93
C ASN A 231 -1.27 14.28 -22.55
N VAL A 232 -0.59 14.66 -21.47
CA VAL A 232 -1.05 14.48 -20.09
C VAL A 232 -2.28 15.34 -19.79
N PRO A 233 -3.46 14.74 -19.49
CA PRO A 233 -4.62 15.48 -19.02
C PRO A 233 -4.33 16.14 -17.67
N TRP A 234 -4.95 17.29 -17.41
CA TRP A 234 -4.73 18.06 -16.18
C TRP A 234 -5.00 17.27 -14.88
N PHE A 235 -5.88 16.25 -14.93
CA PHE A 235 -6.21 15.37 -13.79
C PHE A 235 -5.21 14.22 -13.56
N ILE A 236 -4.37 13.87 -14.55
CA ILE A 236 -3.33 12.81 -14.43
C ILE A 236 -2.08 13.31 -13.68
N ASN A 237 -1.90 14.63 -13.54
CA ASN A 237 -0.85 15.19 -12.71
C ASN A 237 -0.92 14.73 -11.25
N ALA A 238 -2.11 14.38 -10.73
CA ALA A 238 -2.27 13.82 -9.39
C ALA A 238 -1.69 12.40 -9.26
N PHE A 239 -1.85 11.55 -10.30
CA PHE A 239 -1.31 10.18 -10.33
C PHE A 239 0.23 10.18 -10.37
N PHE A 240 0.83 11.01 -11.22
CA PHE A 240 2.30 11.13 -11.26
C PHE A 240 2.86 11.85 -10.04
N SER A 241 2.19 12.87 -9.49
CA SER A 241 2.63 13.52 -8.24
C SER A 241 2.60 12.58 -7.04
N ALA A 242 1.75 11.55 -7.08
CA ALA A 242 1.73 10.48 -6.09
C ALA A 242 2.85 9.44 -6.31
N ILE A 243 3.22 9.11 -7.55
CA ILE A 243 4.23 8.05 -7.85
C ILE A 243 5.66 8.59 -7.84
N VAL A 244 5.88 9.81 -8.32
CA VAL A 244 7.20 10.43 -8.42
C VAL A 244 7.97 10.39 -7.09
N PRO A 245 7.39 10.70 -5.91
CA PRO A 245 8.11 10.59 -4.64
C PRO A 245 8.78 9.23 -4.38
N PHE A 246 8.19 8.13 -4.88
CA PHE A 246 8.65 6.76 -4.69
C PHE A 246 9.70 6.28 -5.71
N LEU A 247 10.00 7.07 -6.74
CA LEU A 247 11.07 6.78 -7.68
C LEU A 247 12.41 7.23 -7.09
N ASP A 248 13.43 6.39 -7.21
CA ASP A 248 14.78 6.80 -6.86
C ASP A 248 15.23 7.98 -7.75
N PRO A 249 16.18 8.83 -7.29
CA PRO A 249 16.61 10.01 -8.05
C PRO A 249 17.07 9.73 -9.48
N VAL A 250 17.73 8.58 -9.73
CA VAL A 250 18.22 8.22 -11.06
C VAL A 250 17.06 7.89 -12.00
N THR A 251 16.01 7.24 -11.49
CA THR A 251 14.79 6.99 -12.26
C THR A 251 13.98 8.27 -12.52
N LYS A 252 13.97 9.22 -11.58
CA LYS A 252 13.34 10.55 -11.78
C LYS A 252 13.99 11.32 -12.92
N ASP A 253 15.33 11.31 -13.00
CA ASP A 253 16.09 12.03 -14.03
C ASP A 253 15.89 11.48 -15.46
N LYS A 254 15.40 10.23 -15.56
CA LYS A 254 15.08 9.56 -16.84
C LYS A 254 13.70 9.94 -17.38
N ILE A 255 12.83 10.54 -16.56
CA ILE A 255 11.46 10.91 -16.95
C ILE A 255 11.42 12.32 -17.52
N ARG A 256 10.73 12.49 -18.66
CA ARG A 256 10.52 13.80 -19.30
C ARG A 256 9.05 14.00 -19.63
N PHE A 257 8.50 15.12 -19.17
CA PHE A 257 7.12 15.53 -19.44
C PHE A 257 7.08 16.49 -20.63
N ASN A 258 6.18 16.23 -21.58
CA ASN A 258 5.94 17.09 -22.75
C ASN A 258 7.22 17.50 -23.50
N ALA A 259 8.21 16.60 -23.56
CA ALA A 259 9.42 16.83 -24.33
C ALA A 259 9.13 16.77 -25.83
N ASN A 260 9.92 17.51 -26.61
CA ASN A 260 9.90 17.39 -28.06
C ASN A 260 10.55 16.06 -28.46
N LEU A 261 9.74 15.06 -28.83
CA LEU A 261 10.21 13.68 -29.02
C LEU A 261 11.25 13.52 -30.13
N VAL A 262 11.20 14.36 -31.17
CA VAL A 262 12.17 14.34 -32.29
C VAL A 262 13.59 14.74 -31.88
N ASP A 263 13.79 15.35 -30.71
CA ASP A 263 15.12 15.61 -30.17
C ASP A 263 15.80 14.32 -29.68
N PHE A 264 15.01 13.27 -29.45
CA PHE A 264 15.46 12.01 -28.85
C PHE A 264 15.24 10.80 -29.76
N VAL A 265 14.31 10.89 -30.70
CA VAL A 265 13.92 9.80 -31.60
C VAL A 265 14.02 10.31 -33.04
N PRO A 266 14.72 9.60 -33.95
CA PRO A 266 14.73 9.94 -35.37
C PRO A 266 13.30 10.03 -35.92
N ALA A 267 13.03 11.01 -36.76
CA ALA A 267 11.67 11.26 -37.25
C ALA A 267 11.06 10.05 -37.99
N ASP A 268 11.88 9.28 -38.71
CA ASP A 268 11.50 8.04 -39.41
C ASP A 268 11.28 6.84 -38.46
N GLN A 269 11.67 6.96 -37.20
CA GLN A 269 11.48 5.95 -36.14
C GLN A 269 10.34 6.32 -35.16
N LEU A 270 9.86 7.56 -35.21
CA LEU A 270 8.80 8.09 -34.36
C LEU A 270 7.45 8.08 -35.10
N ASP A 271 6.44 7.50 -34.48
CA ASP A 271 5.06 7.46 -35.01
C ASP A 271 4.56 8.86 -35.40
N ALA A 272 3.99 8.99 -36.60
CA ALA A 272 3.49 10.23 -37.16
C ALA A 272 2.31 10.85 -36.37
N GLU A 273 1.70 10.10 -35.44
CA GLU A 273 0.75 10.65 -34.47
C GLU A 273 1.42 11.64 -33.49
N PHE A 274 2.74 11.56 -33.30
CA PHE A 274 3.50 12.52 -32.49
C PHE A 274 4.07 13.64 -33.35
N THR A 275 4.06 14.87 -32.81
CA THR A 275 4.60 16.06 -33.51
C THR A 275 6.02 15.81 -34.01
N GLY A 276 6.22 15.89 -35.33
CA GLY A 276 7.51 15.71 -36.00
C GLY A 276 7.87 14.26 -36.36
N GLY A 277 7.06 13.28 -35.96
CA GLY A 277 7.17 11.89 -36.41
C GLY A 277 6.78 11.72 -37.88
N ARG A 278 7.38 10.73 -38.54
CA ARG A 278 7.15 10.39 -39.95
C ARG A 278 6.85 8.93 -40.18
N TYR A 279 6.97 8.09 -39.15
CA TYR A 279 6.56 6.69 -39.23
C TYR A 279 5.03 6.61 -39.20
N ASN A 280 4.41 6.55 -40.39
CA ASN A 280 2.96 6.58 -40.56
C ASN A 280 2.35 5.20 -40.28
N TYR A 281 2.34 4.81 -39.00
CA TYR A 281 1.95 3.48 -38.57
C TYR A 281 0.44 3.34 -38.44
N GLU A 282 -0.09 2.23 -38.95
CA GLU A 282 -1.48 1.82 -38.79
C GLU A 282 -1.53 0.48 -38.06
N TRP A 283 -2.25 0.47 -36.94
CA TRP A 283 -2.34 -0.71 -36.08
C TRP A 283 -3.04 -1.87 -36.82
N ASP A 284 -2.33 -3.00 -36.89
CA ASP A 284 -2.83 -4.29 -37.36
C ASP A 284 -2.32 -5.35 -36.38
N PHE A 285 -3.22 -5.93 -35.58
CA PHE A 285 -2.88 -6.89 -34.55
C PHE A 285 -2.17 -8.11 -35.12
N GLU A 286 -2.72 -8.73 -36.16
CA GLU A 286 -2.16 -9.97 -36.73
C GLU A 286 -0.76 -9.71 -37.29
N LYS A 287 -0.57 -8.62 -38.02
CA LYS A 287 0.74 -8.30 -38.59
C LYS A 287 1.76 -7.95 -37.51
N TYR A 288 1.37 -7.16 -36.51
CA TYR A 288 2.22 -6.83 -35.36
C TYR A 288 2.63 -8.09 -34.58
N TRP A 289 1.65 -8.89 -34.19
CA TRP A 289 1.80 -10.06 -33.33
C TRP A 289 2.69 -11.11 -34.00
N ASN A 290 2.39 -11.45 -35.26
CA ASN A 290 3.16 -12.42 -36.03
C ASN A 290 4.59 -11.94 -36.30
N THR A 291 4.81 -10.63 -36.48
CA THR A 291 6.17 -10.10 -36.66
C THR A 291 7.00 -10.25 -35.40
N LEU A 292 6.46 -9.92 -34.22
CA LEU A 292 7.21 -10.09 -32.95
C LEU A 292 7.47 -11.56 -32.61
N ILE A 293 6.51 -12.45 -32.84
CA ILE A 293 6.72 -13.90 -32.68
C ILE A 293 7.83 -14.38 -33.61
N LYS A 294 7.83 -13.94 -34.87
CA LYS A 294 8.84 -14.33 -35.86
C LYS A 294 10.22 -13.80 -35.52
N VAL A 295 10.34 -12.52 -35.14
CA VAL A 295 11.62 -11.90 -34.79
C VAL A 295 12.18 -12.48 -33.50
N GLY A 296 11.31 -12.74 -32.52
CA GLY A 296 11.70 -13.40 -31.29
C GLY A 296 11.98 -14.89 -31.47
N ASP A 297 11.63 -15.51 -32.60
CA ASP A 297 11.66 -16.97 -32.85
C ASP A 297 10.82 -17.79 -31.86
N ILE A 298 9.64 -17.27 -31.48
CA ILE A 298 8.81 -17.79 -30.39
C ILE A 298 7.89 -18.93 -30.89
N ALA A 299 7.85 -20.04 -30.15
CA ALA A 299 6.93 -21.15 -30.35
C ALA A 299 5.58 -20.89 -29.64
N GLU A 300 4.59 -21.75 -29.88
CA GLU A 300 3.24 -21.59 -29.28
C GLU A 300 3.26 -21.65 -27.75
N ASP A 301 4.14 -22.47 -27.18
CA ASP A 301 4.35 -22.63 -25.74
C ASP A 301 5.25 -21.53 -25.13
N GLY A 302 5.72 -20.56 -25.93
CA GLY A 302 6.61 -19.49 -25.51
C GLY A 302 8.11 -19.82 -25.60
N THR A 303 8.51 -21.07 -25.84
CA THR A 303 9.91 -21.44 -26.07
C THR A 303 10.44 -20.86 -27.38
N ARG A 304 11.72 -21.10 -27.73
CA ARG A 304 12.30 -20.65 -29.01
C ARG A 304 12.52 -21.82 -29.96
N LYS A 305 12.06 -21.70 -31.21
CA LYS A 305 12.05 -22.81 -32.19
C LYS A 305 13.45 -23.32 -32.53
N THR A 306 14.44 -22.44 -32.54
CA THR A 306 15.86 -22.77 -32.79
C THR A 306 16.54 -23.49 -31.63
N ASN A 307 15.96 -23.50 -30.43
CA ASN A 307 16.46 -24.26 -29.27
C ASN A 307 15.81 -25.66 -29.16
N SER A 308 14.72 -25.93 -29.89
CA SER A 308 13.95 -27.18 -29.79
C SER A 308 14.57 -28.36 -30.55
N ALA A 309 15.54 -28.12 -31.43
CA ALA A 309 16.13 -29.16 -32.28
C ALA A 309 17.28 -29.94 -31.62
N ALA A 310 17.81 -29.48 -30.48
CA ALA A 310 18.91 -30.14 -29.76
C ALA A 310 18.44 -31.06 -28.62
N ASP A 311 17.24 -30.86 -28.05
CA ASP A 311 16.81 -31.53 -26.81
C ASP A 311 15.52 -32.35 -26.96
N ALA A 312 15.13 -32.71 -28.19
CA ALA A 312 13.90 -33.48 -28.47
C ALA A 312 13.99 -34.97 -28.08
N GLN A 313 14.30 -35.28 -26.81
CA GLN A 313 14.06 -36.58 -26.17
C GLN A 313 13.73 -36.44 -24.68
N SER A 314 12.73 -35.63 -24.30
CA SER A 314 12.05 -35.76 -22.99
C SER A 314 10.73 -34.97 -22.84
N ALA A 315 9.95 -34.76 -23.89
CA ALA A 315 8.64 -34.10 -23.74
C ALA A 315 7.52 -35.15 -23.50
N GLN A 316 7.31 -35.55 -22.25
CA GLN A 316 5.99 -35.98 -21.80
C GLN A 316 5.12 -34.72 -21.61
N GLN A 317 3.88 -34.78 -22.10
CA GLN A 317 2.90 -33.69 -22.07
C GLN A 317 2.81 -33.00 -20.68
N PRO A 318 2.74 -31.67 -20.61
CA PRO A 318 2.43 -31.02 -19.35
C PRO A 318 0.96 -31.25 -18.98
N LYS A 319 0.73 -31.75 -17.77
CA LYS A 319 -0.57 -31.64 -17.08
C LYS A 319 -0.73 -30.20 -16.53
N PRO A 320 -1.95 -29.65 -16.52
CA PRO A 320 -2.21 -28.33 -15.94
C PRO A 320 -2.34 -28.47 -14.42
N ASP A 321 -1.28 -28.21 -13.67
CA ASP A 321 -1.32 -28.12 -12.20
C ASP A 321 -0.25 -27.15 -11.69
N GLU A 322 -0.52 -25.87 -11.86
CA GLU A 322 -0.13 -24.70 -11.05
C GLU A 322 -0.81 -23.54 -11.79
N THR A 323 -1.92 -23.01 -11.26
CA THR A 323 -2.68 -21.98 -11.95
C THR A 323 -1.78 -20.79 -12.24
N GLU A 324 -1.70 -20.32 -13.49
CA GLU A 324 -0.81 -19.24 -13.94
C GLU A 324 -0.90 -17.94 -13.11
N ALA A 325 -1.98 -17.80 -12.33
CA ALA A 325 -2.24 -16.77 -11.32
C ALA A 325 -1.32 -16.88 -10.08
N ASP A 326 -0.96 -18.09 -9.65
CA ASP A 326 -0.20 -18.31 -8.40
C ASP A 326 1.23 -17.73 -8.46
N ALA A 327 1.87 -17.70 -9.63
CA ALA A 327 3.20 -17.12 -9.77
C ALA A 327 3.19 -15.57 -9.72
N VAL A 328 2.14 -14.94 -10.26
CA VAL A 328 1.93 -13.49 -10.21
C VAL A 328 1.54 -13.08 -8.78
N GLN A 329 0.68 -13.87 -8.14
CA GLN A 329 0.23 -13.68 -6.77
C GLN A 329 1.36 -13.92 -5.74
N LYS A 330 2.17 -15.00 -5.87
CA LYS A 330 3.34 -15.27 -5.01
C LYS A 330 4.32 -14.10 -4.99
N HIS A 331 4.52 -13.41 -6.12
CA HIS A 331 5.38 -12.23 -6.14
C HIS A 331 4.68 -10.95 -5.65
N ALA A 332 3.36 -10.82 -5.83
CA ALA A 332 2.58 -9.81 -5.12
C ALA A 332 2.63 -9.99 -3.59
N ASP A 333 2.76 -11.23 -3.12
CA ASP A 333 2.89 -11.59 -1.70
C ASP A 333 4.33 -11.52 -1.18
N ALA A 334 5.35 -11.77 -2.01
CA ALA A 334 6.76 -11.52 -1.69
C ALA A 334 7.07 -10.02 -1.47
N ILE A 335 6.30 -9.12 -2.08
CA ILE A 335 6.30 -7.67 -1.79
C ILE A 335 5.87 -7.40 -0.34
N ALA A 336 4.94 -8.21 0.19
CA ALA A 336 4.45 -8.06 1.54
C ALA A 336 5.41 -8.67 2.59
N ALA A 337 6.12 -9.73 2.22
CA ALA A 337 7.05 -10.42 3.11
C ALA A 337 8.45 -9.77 3.17
N SER A 338 8.96 -9.20 2.06
CA SER A 338 10.35 -8.70 1.99
C SER A 338 10.58 -7.29 2.56
N GLN A 339 9.52 -6.51 2.83
CA GLN A 339 9.65 -5.20 3.50
C GLN A 339 9.64 -5.30 5.04
N LEU A 340 9.59 -6.50 5.60
CA LEU A 340 9.54 -6.75 7.04
C LEU A 340 10.88 -7.18 7.66
N THR A 341 11.97 -7.29 6.88
CA THR A 341 13.28 -7.72 7.42
C THR A 341 14.47 -6.99 6.76
N GLU A 342 14.93 -5.89 7.35
CA GLU A 342 16.36 -5.60 7.64
C GLU A 342 16.52 -4.21 8.31
N GLN A 343 17.12 -4.19 9.51
CA GLN A 343 17.39 -3.01 10.34
C GLN A 343 18.68 -2.27 9.93
N GLY A 344 18.66 -0.94 10.06
CA GLY A 344 19.62 -0.16 10.86
C GLY A 344 21.05 0.03 10.37
N SER A 345 21.34 1.22 9.83
CA SER A 345 22.52 1.99 10.27
C SER A 345 22.24 3.49 10.17
N ALA A 346 22.46 4.20 11.26
CA ALA A 346 22.42 5.66 11.32
C ALA A 346 23.77 6.21 10.86
N ILE A 347 23.77 7.10 9.86
CA ILE A 347 24.79 8.13 9.70
C ILE A 347 24.05 9.43 9.35
N GLY A 348 24.14 10.41 10.24
CA GLY A 348 23.43 11.67 10.13
C GLY A 348 23.95 12.58 9.04
N LEU A 349 23.07 13.46 8.56
CA LEU A 349 23.39 14.81 8.09
C LEU A 349 22.12 15.63 8.21
N GLY A 350 22.27 16.77 8.88
CA GLY A 350 21.19 17.60 9.37
C GLY A 350 20.76 18.71 8.42
N ALA A 351 19.93 19.57 9.02
CA ALA A 351 19.48 20.88 8.56
C ALA A 351 18.52 20.91 7.36
N ALA A 352 17.22 21.02 7.67
CA ALA A 352 16.48 22.26 7.44
C ALA A 352 15.08 22.17 8.05
N ALA A 353 14.95 22.66 9.29
CA ALA A 353 13.67 23.06 9.84
C ALA A 353 13.23 24.38 9.18
N GLY A 354 11.95 24.48 8.83
CA GLY A 354 11.36 25.71 8.31
C GLY A 354 9.84 25.64 8.26
N ALA A 355 9.22 26.31 9.24
CA ALA A 355 7.82 26.74 9.32
C ALA A 355 6.75 25.73 9.78
N THR A 356 6.71 25.48 11.09
CA THR A 356 5.46 25.29 11.85
C THR A 356 5.47 26.24 13.04
N THR A 357 4.56 27.23 13.03
CA THR A 357 4.13 27.96 14.24
C THR A 357 2.74 28.54 13.99
N ALA A 358 1.74 28.03 14.71
CA ALA A 358 0.80 28.81 15.50
C ALA A 358 -0.22 27.88 16.20
N LEU A 359 -0.05 27.65 17.51
CA LEU A 359 -1.08 27.70 18.57
C LEU A 359 -0.63 26.87 19.78
N ALA A 360 0.09 27.52 20.69
CA ALA A 360 0.02 27.28 22.14
C ALA A 360 0.74 28.44 22.85
N VAL A 361 -0.04 29.30 23.50
CA VAL A 361 0.46 30.32 24.44
C VAL A 361 -0.08 29.93 25.82
N VAL A 362 0.76 30.19 26.82
CA VAL A 362 0.51 30.19 28.28
C VAL A 362 0.67 28.84 28.99
N ALA A 363 1.90 28.54 29.41
CA ALA A 363 2.26 28.50 30.83
C ALA A 363 3.79 28.45 30.95
N GLY A 364 4.36 29.54 31.47
CA GLY A 364 5.79 29.66 31.70
C GLY A 364 6.25 28.97 32.98
N GLY A 365 7.52 28.58 32.99
CA GLY A 365 8.25 28.11 34.17
C GLY A 365 9.67 27.74 33.76
N ALA A 366 10.62 28.59 34.12
CA ALA A 366 11.98 28.64 33.60
C ALA A 366 12.98 27.69 34.30
N ALA A 367 14.12 27.51 33.62
CA ALA A 367 15.46 27.21 34.14
C ALA A 367 15.71 25.74 34.60
N ALA A 368 16.86 25.11 34.38
CA ALA A 368 18.12 25.49 33.77
C ALA A 368 18.83 24.22 33.27
N ALA A 369 19.69 24.38 32.27
CA ALA A 369 20.65 23.36 31.85
C ALA A 369 21.73 23.19 32.93
N ALA A 370 22.11 21.93 33.19
CA ALA A 370 23.40 21.57 33.75
C ALA A 370 23.96 20.42 32.93
N THR A 371 25.16 20.64 32.42
CA THR A 371 25.98 19.71 31.65
C THR A 371 26.70 18.73 32.58
N ASP A 372 27.16 17.67 31.93
CA ASP A 372 28.37 16.89 32.21
C ASP A 372 28.28 15.52 32.90
N ALA A 373 29.19 14.70 32.36
CA ALA A 373 29.85 13.53 32.93
C ALA A 373 29.23 12.16 32.66
N TYR A 374 29.77 11.54 31.62
CA TYR A 374 30.06 10.11 31.58
C TYR A 374 30.70 9.66 32.90
N ALA A 375 30.01 8.81 33.64
CA ALA A 375 30.61 7.92 34.62
C ALA A 375 29.83 6.60 34.62
N SER A 376 30.57 5.52 34.41
CA SER A 376 30.13 4.14 34.56
C SER A 376 29.61 3.89 35.96
N ASP A 377 28.39 3.36 36.09
CA ASP A 377 28.02 2.58 37.26
C ASP A 377 26.90 1.59 36.92
N THR A 378 27.27 0.32 36.90
CA THR A 378 26.37 -0.83 36.93
C THR A 378 25.52 -0.77 38.20
N LYS A 379 24.26 -0.38 38.06
CA LYS A 379 23.20 -0.65 39.04
C LYS A 379 22.03 -1.31 38.36
N THR A 380 21.80 -2.56 38.73
CA THR A 380 20.61 -3.37 38.49
C THR A 380 19.36 -2.55 38.82
N SER A 381 18.67 -2.07 37.79
CA SER A 381 17.34 -1.47 37.92
C SER A 381 16.35 -2.58 38.25
N SER A 382 15.71 -2.49 39.41
CA SER A 382 14.44 -3.16 39.69
C SER A 382 13.49 -2.91 38.51
N SER A 383 13.10 -3.93 37.75
CA SER A 383 12.22 -3.73 36.59
C SER A 383 10.86 -3.21 37.07
N ALA A 384 10.39 -2.11 36.47
CA ALA A 384 9.10 -1.47 36.80
C ALA A 384 7.87 -2.30 36.39
N TYR A 385 8.10 -3.50 35.83
CA TYR A 385 7.12 -4.47 35.37
C TYR A 385 7.65 -5.89 35.66
N LYS A 386 6.75 -6.88 35.74
CA LYS A 386 7.13 -8.30 35.87
C LYS A 386 7.25 -8.93 34.47
N TYR A 387 8.45 -9.35 34.08
CA TYR A 387 8.65 -10.14 32.87
C TYR A 387 8.31 -11.60 33.14
N LEU A 388 7.36 -12.16 32.39
CA LEU A 388 6.93 -13.55 32.54
C LEU A 388 7.81 -14.45 31.65
N GLN A 389 8.60 -15.33 32.26
CA GLN A 389 9.56 -16.17 31.51
C GLN A 389 9.51 -17.66 31.90
N SER A 390 8.76 -18.01 32.94
CA SER A 390 8.70 -19.37 33.48
C SER A 390 7.27 -19.84 33.68
N THR A 391 7.07 -21.16 33.66
CA THR A 391 5.77 -21.77 33.96
C THR A 391 5.22 -21.35 35.33
N SER A 392 6.10 -21.10 36.31
CA SER A 392 5.69 -20.60 37.62
C SER A 392 5.14 -19.16 37.55
N ASP A 393 5.71 -18.30 36.71
CA ASP A 393 5.22 -16.94 36.51
C ASP A 393 3.84 -16.95 35.85
N TYR A 394 3.67 -17.83 34.86
CA TYR A 394 2.41 -18.02 34.16
C TYR A 394 1.33 -18.53 35.11
N GLU A 395 1.61 -19.53 35.94
CA GLU A 395 0.63 -20.06 36.90
C GLU A 395 0.24 -19.01 37.96
N GLU A 396 1.20 -18.22 38.44
CA GLU A 396 0.92 -17.11 39.36
C GLU A 396 -0.02 -16.08 38.69
N LEU A 397 0.26 -15.68 37.45
CA LEU A 397 -0.60 -14.76 36.69
C LEU A 397 -2.02 -15.32 36.56
N LEU A 398 -2.15 -16.58 36.13
CA LEU A 398 -3.43 -17.25 35.92
C LEU A 398 -4.21 -17.44 37.23
N SER A 399 -3.54 -17.59 38.37
CA SER A 399 -4.21 -17.66 39.69
C SER A 399 -4.77 -16.31 40.15
N LYS A 400 -4.14 -15.20 39.73
CA LYS A 400 -4.45 -13.85 40.20
C LYS A 400 -5.68 -13.23 39.52
N TYR A 401 -5.87 -13.51 38.23
CA TYR A 401 -6.93 -12.90 37.42
C TYR A 401 -7.98 -13.91 36.97
N ASP A 402 -9.24 -13.49 36.96
CA ASP A 402 -10.39 -14.30 36.52
C ASP A 402 -10.93 -13.87 35.17
N THR A 403 -10.74 -12.59 34.81
CA THR A 403 -11.23 -12.03 33.55
C THR A 403 -10.07 -11.52 32.71
N PHE A 404 -9.99 -11.99 31.46
CA PHE A 404 -8.98 -11.59 30.50
C PHE A 404 -9.64 -10.84 29.35
N LEU A 405 -9.24 -9.59 29.17
CA LEU A 405 -9.60 -8.75 28.04
C LEU A 405 -8.45 -8.85 27.04
N PHE A 406 -8.72 -9.20 25.79
CA PHE A 406 -7.71 -9.35 24.76
C PHE A 406 -7.94 -8.33 23.66
N ASP A 407 -6.92 -7.56 23.30
CA ASP A 407 -6.88 -7.02 21.95
C ASP A 407 -6.85 -8.19 20.93
N CYS A 408 -7.19 -7.87 19.69
CA CYS A 408 -7.29 -8.82 18.62
C CYS A 408 -6.05 -8.80 17.69
N ASP A 409 -5.74 -7.64 17.11
CA ASP A 409 -4.72 -7.50 16.07
C ASP A 409 -3.34 -7.33 16.73
N GLY A 410 -2.41 -8.24 16.49
CA GLY A 410 -1.10 -8.27 17.16
C GLY A 410 -1.07 -9.05 18.48
N VAL A 411 -2.24 -9.48 18.99
CA VAL A 411 -2.36 -10.33 20.20
C VAL A 411 -2.88 -11.73 19.89
N LEU A 412 -3.95 -11.82 19.08
CA LEU A 412 -4.54 -13.12 18.68
C LEU A 412 -4.12 -13.54 17.28
N TRP A 413 -3.94 -12.57 16.39
CA TRP A 413 -3.57 -12.79 14.99
C TRP A 413 -2.76 -11.62 14.42
N SER A 414 -2.05 -11.88 13.33
CA SER A 414 -1.46 -10.86 12.47
C SER A 414 -2.05 -10.99 11.06
N GLY A 415 -2.89 -10.03 10.67
CA GLY A 415 -3.68 -10.11 9.44
C GLY A 415 -4.69 -11.26 9.50
N ASP A 416 -4.44 -12.29 8.68
CA ASP A 416 -5.29 -13.49 8.55
C ASP A 416 -4.66 -14.75 9.19
N GLU A 417 -3.49 -14.63 9.81
CA GLU A 417 -2.81 -15.74 10.48
C GLU A 417 -2.91 -15.61 12.00
N THR A 418 -3.29 -16.69 12.69
CA THR A 418 -3.29 -16.74 14.16
C THR A 418 -1.88 -16.75 14.72
N ILE A 419 -1.66 -16.04 15.82
CA ILE A 419 -0.39 -16.14 16.56
C ILE A 419 -0.26 -17.57 17.11
N PRO A 420 0.93 -18.19 17.04
CA PRO A 420 1.14 -19.56 17.48
C PRO A 420 0.61 -19.81 18.90
N HIS A 421 0.02 -20.99 19.11
CA HIS A 421 -0.50 -21.47 20.39
C HIS A 421 -1.66 -20.67 21.02
N VAL A 422 -2.06 -19.52 20.50
CA VAL A 422 -3.14 -18.69 21.07
C VAL A 422 -4.46 -19.46 21.19
N VAL A 423 -4.81 -20.26 20.18
CA VAL A 423 -6.05 -21.07 20.22
C VAL A 423 -6.05 -22.03 21.42
N SER A 424 -4.90 -22.69 21.68
CA SER A 424 -4.73 -23.58 22.83
C SER A 424 -4.82 -22.81 24.16
N VAL A 425 -4.16 -21.65 24.24
CA VAL A 425 -4.21 -20.79 25.44
C VAL A 425 -5.64 -20.36 25.76
N LEU A 426 -6.42 -19.90 24.78
CA LEU A 426 -7.82 -19.51 24.98
C LEU A 426 -8.67 -20.70 25.46
N GLN A 427 -8.46 -21.90 24.93
CA GLN A 427 -9.14 -23.11 25.38
C GLN A 427 -8.77 -23.47 26.83
N LYS A 428 -7.49 -23.41 27.19
CA LYS A 428 -7.00 -23.67 28.55
C LYS A 428 -7.51 -22.65 29.57
N LEU A 429 -7.59 -21.38 29.20
CA LEU A 429 -8.21 -20.34 30.03
C LEU A 429 -9.67 -20.68 30.33
N ARG A 430 -10.42 -21.11 29.32
CA ARG A 430 -11.83 -21.53 29.48
C ARG A 430 -11.97 -22.77 30.35
N GLN A 431 -11.12 -23.77 30.16
CA GLN A 431 -11.11 -24.99 31.00
C GLN A 431 -10.82 -24.67 32.47
N ARG A 432 -10.03 -23.61 32.74
CA ARG A 432 -9.77 -23.07 34.07
C ARG A 432 -10.88 -22.16 34.62
N GLY A 433 -12.02 -22.03 33.91
CA GLY A 433 -13.14 -21.19 34.32
C GLY A 433 -12.87 -19.69 34.20
N LYS A 434 -11.89 -19.28 33.40
CA LYS A 434 -11.59 -17.85 33.15
C LYS A 434 -12.58 -17.24 32.16
N SER A 435 -12.98 -16.01 32.41
CA SER A 435 -13.80 -15.21 31.49
C SER A 435 -12.92 -14.58 30.43
N VAL A 436 -13.30 -14.70 29.16
CA VAL A 436 -12.57 -14.15 28.00
C VAL A 436 -13.43 -13.06 27.36
N ILE A 437 -12.83 -11.91 27.10
CA ILE A 437 -13.48 -10.78 26.42
C ILE A 437 -12.53 -10.28 25.32
N PHE A 438 -13.00 -10.19 24.09
CA PHE A 438 -12.25 -9.66 22.96
C PHE A 438 -12.59 -8.19 22.74
N VAL A 439 -11.58 -7.32 22.70
CA VAL A 439 -11.74 -5.86 22.71
C VAL A 439 -10.98 -5.24 21.54
N THR A 440 -11.68 -4.70 20.54
CA THR A 440 -11.05 -4.16 19.32
C THR A 440 -11.52 -2.74 18.99
N ASN A 441 -10.59 -1.88 18.53
CA ASN A 441 -10.92 -0.53 18.06
C ASN A 441 -11.53 -0.50 16.65
N ASN A 442 -11.53 -1.62 15.92
CA ASN A 442 -12.01 -1.64 14.55
C ASN A 442 -13.54 -1.70 14.50
N ALA A 443 -14.16 -0.58 14.10
CA ALA A 443 -15.61 -0.42 13.94
C ALA A 443 -16.13 -0.86 12.56
N SER A 444 -15.26 -1.32 11.65
CA SER A 444 -15.67 -1.61 10.28
C SER A 444 -16.54 -2.87 10.14
N LYS A 445 -16.51 -3.74 11.15
CA LYS A 445 -17.21 -5.02 11.23
C LYS A 445 -18.06 -5.08 12.49
N SER A 446 -19.22 -5.72 12.42
CA SER A 446 -20.01 -6.07 13.61
C SER A 446 -19.43 -7.25 14.35
N ARG A 447 -19.90 -7.48 15.57
CA ARG A 447 -19.64 -8.69 16.36
C ARG A 447 -20.02 -9.95 15.59
N GLN A 448 -21.14 -9.95 14.86
CA GLN A 448 -21.56 -11.08 14.04
C GLN A 448 -20.54 -11.41 12.94
N THR A 449 -19.98 -10.38 12.31
CA THR A 449 -18.91 -10.53 11.32
C THR A 449 -17.59 -10.97 11.96
N TYR A 450 -17.28 -10.48 13.16
CA TYR A 450 -16.12 -10.95 13.94
C TYR A 450 -16.23 -12.42 14.32
N LEU A 451 -17.41 -12.93 14.71
CA LEU A 451 -17.58 -14.35 15.00
C LEU A 451 -17.20 -15.25 13.82
N LYS A 452 -17.50 -14.82 12.59
CA LYS A 452 -17.07 -15.54 11.38
C LYS A 452 -15.54 -15.55 11.26
N LYS A 453 -14.87 -14.42 11.55
CA LYS A 453 -13.39 -14.34 11.56
C LYS A 453 -12.77 -15.22 12.64
N PHE A 454 -13.29 -15.19 13.87
CA PHE A 454 -12.86 -16.08 14.95
C PHE A 454 -13.00 -17.55 14.54
N ALA A 455 -14.14 -17.93 13.96
CA ALA A 455 -14.38 -19.29 13.49
C ALA A 455 -13.39 -19.73 12.39
N SER A 456 -13.09 -18.87 11.41
CA SER A 456 -12.07 -19.19 10.38
C SER A 456 -10.66 -19.38 10.95
N MET A 457 -10.42 -18.87 12.14
CA MET A 457 -9.15 -18.96 12.88
C MET A 457 -9.17 -20.05 13.96
N ASN A 458 -10.21 -20.89 13.99
CA ASN A 458 -10.44 -21.90 15.03
C ASN A 458 -10.51 -21.35 16.46
N ILE A 459 -10.80 -20.06 16.63
CA ILE A 459 -11.02 -19.43 17.93
C ILE A 459 -12.51 -19.53 18.28
N GLN A 460 -12.80 -20.11 19.44
CA GLN A 460 -14.16 -20.17 19.97
C GLN A 460 -14.52 -18.84 20.64
N ALA A 461 -15.49 -18.15 20.07
CA ALA A 461 -16.02 -16.88 20.55
C ALA A 461 -17.55 -16.86 20.46
N SER A 462 -18.18 -16.10 21.36
CA SER A 462 -19.62 -15.82 21.38
C SER A 462 -19.88 -14.31 21.28
N LEU A 463 -21.09 -13.92 20.86
CA LEU A 463 -21.42 -12.50 20.59
C LEU A 463 -21.21 -11.61 21.81
N ASP A 464 -21.50 -12.12 23.00
CA ASP A 464 -21.35 -11.38 24.25
C ASP A 464 -19.89 -11.22 24.65
N GLU A 465 -18.96 -12.03 24.13
CA GLU A 465 -17.54 -11.90 24.41
C GLU A 465 -16.84 -10.84 23.55
N VAL A 466 -17.47 -10.36 22.47
CA VAL A 466 -16.83 -9.41 21.53
C VAL A 466 -17.29 -7.99 21.82
N PHE A 467 -16.34 -7.09 22.08
CA PHE A 467 -16.52 -5.66 22.23
C PHE A 467 -15.69 -4.91 21.19
N SER A 468 -16.28 -4.70 20.02
CA SER A 468 -15.77 -3.73 19.05
C SER A 468 -16.16 -2.32 19.47
N SER A 469 -15.41 -1.32 19.00
CA SER A 469 -15.76 0.09 19.17
C SER A 469 -17.11 0.47 18.52
N SER A 470 -17.55 -0.27 17.49
CA SER A 470 -18.91 -0.13 16.94
C SER A 470 -19.99 -0.53 17.95
N TYR A 471 -19.85 -1.72 18.55
CA TYR A 471 -20.79 -2.18 19.58
C TYR A 471 -20.75 -1.29 20.82
N ALA A 472 -19.54 -0.91 21.26
CA ALA A 472 -19.39 -0.01 22.39
C ALA A 472 -20.09 1.35 22.13
N SER A 473 -20.04 1.87 20.91
CA SER A 473 -20.74 3.11 20.53
C SER A 473 -22.28 2.96 20.62
N ALA A 474 -22.84 1.84 20.16
CA ALA A 474 -24.27 1.55 20.26
C ALA A 474 -24.71 1.41 21.74
N VAL A 475 -23.94 0.68 22.55
CA VAL A 475 -24.18 0.54 23.99
C VAL A 475 -24.05 1.88 24.71
N TYR A 476 -23.07 2.70 24.35
CA TYR A 476 -22.88 4.02 24.94
C TYR A 476 -24.10 4.93 24.68
N LEU A 477 -24.57 4.98 23.44
CA LEU A 477 -25.80 5.69 23.08
C LEU A 477 -26.99 5.20 23.92
N LYS A 478 -27.21 3.89 23.97
CA LYS A 478 -28.39 3.32 24.63
C LYS A 478 -28.35 3.39 26.15
N LYS A 479 -27.25 2.96 26.77
CA LYS A 479 -27.17 2.75 28.23
C LYS A 479 -26.55 3.93 28.98
N VAL A 480 -25.70 4.71 28.33
CA VAL A 480 -25.00 5.84 29.00
C VAL A 480 -25.69 7.15 28.68
N LEU A 481 -25.97 7.41 27.39
CA LEU A 481 -26.67 8.63 26.97
C LEU A 481 -28.19 8.53 27.08
N ASN A 482 -28.75 7.34 27.32
CA ASN A 482 -30.20 7.09 27.28
C ASN A 482 -30.83 7.66 26.01
N PHE A 483 -30.17 7.42 24.86
CA PHE A 483 -30.55 7.98 23.58
C PHE A 483 -31.99 7.59 23.21
N PRO A 484 -32.88 8.55 22.92
CA PRO A 484 -34.29 8.23 22.68
C PRO A 484 -34.49 7.36 21.44
N ALA A 485 -35.34 6.35 21.54
CA ALA A 485 -35.53 5.32 20.51
C ALA A 485 -36.12 5.86 19.19
N ASP A 486 -36.80 7.01 19.24
CA ASP A 486 -37.40 7.67 18.08
C ASP A 486 -36.44 8.64 17.36
N ARG A 487 -35.27 8.88 17.95
CA ARG A 487 -34.19 9.72 17.39
C ARG A 487 -33.24 8.86 16.56
N LYS A 488 -32.55 9.51 15.62
CA LYS A 488 -31.65 8.85 14.67
C LYS A 488 -30.17 9.15 14.93
N VAL A 489 -29.32 8.22 14.56
CA VAL A 489 -27.88 8.41 14.46
C VAL A 489 -27.50 8.61 12.99
N TYR A 490 -26.83 9.70 12.66
CA TYR A 490 -26.18 9.84 11.35
C TYR A 490 -24.78 9.21 11.40
N VAL A 491 -24.55 8.20 10.57
CA VAL A 491 -23.33 7.40 10.57
C VAL A 491 -22.37 7.90 9.49
N ILE A 492 -21.11 8.10 9.86
CA ILE A 492 -19.98 8.11 8.93
C ILE A 492 -19.12 6.91 9.26
N GLY A 493 -19.15 5.87 8.44
CA GLY A 493 -18.49 4.60 8.75
C GLY A 493 -18.98 3.44 7.89
N MET A 494 -18.31 2.30 8.02
CA MET A 494 -18.71 1.05 7.37
C MET A 494 -19.88 0.36 8.11
N HIS A 495 -20.48 -0.63 7.45
CA HIS A 495 -21.64 -1.43 7.89
C HIS A 495 -21.57 -1.97 9.33
N GLY A 496 -20.38 -2.21 9.87
CA GLY A 496 -20.22 -2.70 11.25
C GLY A 496 -20.79 -1.77 12.32
N ILE A 497 -20.94 -0.47 12.07
CA ILE A 497 -21.63 0.46 12.97
C ILE A 497 -23.14 0.33 12.85
N GLU A 498 -23.64 0.27 11.61
CA GLU A 498 -25.07 0.17 11.28
C GLU A 498 -25.68 -1.11 11.88
N GLU A 499 -25.02 -2.25 11.69
CA GLU A 499 -25.46 -3.54 12.23
C GLU A 499 -25.54 -3.57 13.76
N GLU A 500 -24.65 -2.86 14.46
CA GLU A 500 -24.66 -2.79 15.93
C GLU A 500 -25.72 -1.81 16.45
N LEU A 501 -26.00 -0.72 15.72
CA LEU A 501 -27.11 0.16 16.02
C LEU A 501 -28.44 -0.57 15.84
N ASP A 502 -28.59 -1.35 14.76
CA ASP A 502 -29.75 -2.19 14.52
C ASP A 502 -29.95 -3.23 15.63
N ALA A 503 -28.87 -3.92 16.04
CA ALA A 503 -28.91 -4.89 17.13
C ALA A 503 -29.39 -4.28 18.46
N GLU A 504 -29.09 -2.99 18.69
CA GLU A 504 -29.54 -2.26 19.87
C GLU A 504 -30.88 -1.53 19.69
N ASN A 505 -31.52 -1.67 18.52
CA ASN A 505 -32.77 -0.99 18.12
C ASN A 505 -32.65 0.54 18.10
N ILE A 506 -31.52 1.06 17.61
CA ILE A 506 -31.27 2.49 17.45
C ILE A 506 -31.46 2.84 15.97
N LEU A 507 -32.38 3.77 15.68
CA LEU A 507 -32.59 4.23 14.31
C LEU A 507 -31.35 4.94 13.78
N HIS A 508 -31.00 4.70 12.52
CA HIS A 508 -29.84 5.33 11.88
C HIS A 508 -30.08 5.70 10.42
N CYS A 509 -29.19 6.52 9.90
CA CYS A 509 -29.10 6.90 8.48
C CYS A 509 -27.65 7.25 8.10
N GLY A 510 -27.37 7.39 6.81
CA GLY A 510 -26.01 7.61 6.31
C GLY A 510 -25.26 6.28 6.17
N GLY A 511 -24.01 6.22 6.65
CA GLY A 511 -23.21 5.00 6.65
C GLY A 511 -22.94 4.49 5.23
N THR A 512 -23.38 3.27 4.94
CA THR A 512 -23.19 2.63 3.63
C THR A 512 -24.30 2.92 2.60
N ASP A 513 -25.27 3.79 2.94
CA ASP A 513 -26.34 4.20 2.02
C ASP A 513 -25.77 4.74 0.69
N ALA A 514 -26.31 4.22 -0.42
CA ALA A 514 -25.94 4.63 -1.76
C ALA A 514 -26.21 6.11 -2.04
N GLN A 515 -27.17 6.75 -1.36
CA GLN A 515 -27.44 8.19 -1.46
C GLN A 515 -26.31 9.03 -0.85
N ASP A 516 -25.62 8.51 0.16
CA ASP A 516 -24.52 9.19 0.86
C ASP A 516 -23.15 8.82 0.27
N ASN A 517 -23.04 7.66 -0.39
CA ASN A 517 -21.87 7.21 -1.15
C ASN A 517 -21.79 7.80 -2.57
N LYS A 518 -22.07 9.11 -2.70
CA LYS A 518 -22.00 9.84 -3.97
C LYS A 518 -21.08 11.06 -3.86
N PHE A 519 -20.49 11.43 -4.98
CA PHE A 519 -19.77 12.70 -5.09
C PHE A 519 -20.74 13.82 -5.48
N LEU A 520 -20.63 14.96 -4.79
CA LEU A 520 -21.37 16.15 -5.18
C LEU A 520 -20.84 16.73 -6.50
N PRO A 521 -21.72 17.26 -7.37
CA PRO A 521 -21.32 18.13 -8.46
C PRO A 521 -20.50 19.34 -7.95
N ALA A 522 -19.69 19.93 -8.83
CA ALA A 522 -18.83 21.05 -8.46
C ALA A 522 -19.63 22.23 -7.87
N LEU A 523 -19.31 22.61 -6.63
CA LEU A 523 -19.90 23.73 -5.89
C LEU A 523 -21.43 23.68 -5.70
N ASP A 524 -22.04 22.50 -5.78
CA ASP A 524 -23.47 22.35 -5.47
C ASP A 524 -23.71 22.30 -3.96
N PHE A 525 -23.99 23.48 -3.38
CA PHE A 525 -24.45 23.61 -1.99
C PHE A 525 -25.98 23.61 -1.86
N GLY A 526 -26.71 23.67 -2.98
CA GLY A 526 -28.17 23.73 -2.96
C GLY A 526 -28.77 22.39 -2.52
N SER A 527 -28.24 21.28 -3.03
CA SER A 527 -28.66 19.93 -2.64
C SER A 527 -28.44 19.62 -1.14
N LEU A 528 -27.54 20.35 -0.48
CA LEU A 528 -27.24 20.23 0.95
C LEU A 528 -28.15 21.07 1.86
N GLN A 529 -29.06 21.86 1.29
CA GLN A 529 -29.98 22.73 2.03
C GLN A 529 -31.40 22.15 2.15
N THR A 530 -31.63 20.97 1.59
CA THR A 530 -32.95 20.31 1.65
C THR A 530 -33.19 19.74 3.06
N ASP A 531 -34.46 19.69 3.46
CA ASP A 531 -34.87 19.04 4.72
C ASP A 531 -34.52 17.53 4.72
N GLU A 532 -34.45 16.94 3.53
CA GLU A 532 -34.02 15.56 3.31
C GLU A 532 -32.52 15.36 3.59
N ALA A 533 -31.69 16.38 3.36
CA ALA A 533 -30.26 16.34 3.65
C ALA A 533 -29.94 16.61 5.13
N ILE A 534 -30.83 17.28 5.86
CA ILE A 534 -30.70 17.58 7.29
C ILE A 534 -31.92 17.02 8.04
N ASP A 535 -31.94 15.71 8.23
CA ASP A 535 -32.99 15.05 9.01
C ASP A 535 -33.04 15.61 10.45
N PRO A 536 -34.16 16.26 10.85
CA PRO A 536 -34.31 16.84 12.18
C PRO A 536 -34.34 15.79 13.30
N LYS A 537 -34.62 14.51 12.99
CA LYS A 537 -34.58 13.42 13.98
C LYS A 537 -33.18 12.98 14.35
N VAL A 538 -32.17 13.34 13.56
CA VAL A 538 -30.77 13.02 13.89
C VAL A 538 -30.41 13.69 15.21
N GLY A 539 -30.11 12.91 16.25
CA GLY A 539 -29.70 13.36 17.59
C GLY A 539 -28.25 13.01 17.92
N ALA A 540 -27.57 12.27 17.05
CA ALA A 540 -26.16 11.96 17.19
C ALA A 540 -25.49 11.80 15.83
N VAL A 541 -24.21 12.15 15.75
CA VAL A 541 -23.31 11.78 14.66
C VAL A 541 -22.27 10.82 15.22
N VAL A 542 -22.16 9.64 14.62
CA VAL A 542 -21.14 8.64 14.97
C VAL A 542 -20.17 8.50 13.80
N CYS A 543 -18.90 8.80 14.04
CA CYS A 543 -17.83 8.69 13.05
C CYS A 543 -16.90 7.52 13.37
N GLY A 544 -16.68 6.66 12.38
CA GLY A 544 -15.68 5.59 12.40
C GLY A 544 -14.88 5.56 11.11
N PHE A 545 -14.20 4.43 10.88
CA PHE A 545 -13.48 4.21 9.62
C PHE A 545 -14.48 4.07 8.47
N ASP A 546 -14.25 4.80 7.36
CA ASP A 546 -15.12 4.82 6.18
C ASP A 546 -14.27 4.88 4.90
N MET A 547 -14.36 3.85 4.07
CA MET A 547 -13.67 3.80 2.77
C MET A 547 -14.30 4.70 1.70
N HIS A 548 -15.55 5.12 1.90
CA HIS A 548 -16.33 5.96 0.99
C HIS A 548 -16.51 7.37 1.56
N MET A 549 -15.58 7.82 2.42
CA MET A 549 -15.58 9.17 2.94
C MET A 549 -15.66 10.19 1.80
N SER A 550 -16.63 11.10 1.90
CA SER A 550 -16.91 12.10 0.87
C SER A 550 -17.24 13.46 1.49
N TYR A 551 -17.14 14.52 0.68
CA TYR A 551 -17.56 15.85 1.12
C TYR A 551 -19.05 15.89 1.51
N LEU A 552 -19.89 15.10 0.84
CA LEU A 552 -21.33 15.00 1.14
C LEU A 552 -21.56 14.55 2.59
N LYS A 553 -20.90 13.46 3.01
CA LYS A 553 -21.02 12.94 4.38
C LYS A 553 -20.54 13.94 5.42
N LEU A 554 -19.38 14.54 5.18
CA LEU A 554 -18.84 15.58 6.05
C LEU A 554 -19.78 16.80 6.16
N ALA A 555 -20.38 17.23 5.05
CA ALA A 555 -21.28 18.36 5.02
C ALA A 555 -22.59 18.09 5.76
N LYS A 556 -23.21 16.92 5.56
CA LYS A 556 -24.42 16.52 6.31
C LYS A 556 -24.14 16.41 7.81
N ALA A 557 -23.08 15.70 8.20
CA ALA A 557 -22.67 15.63 9.60
C ALA A 557 -22.38 17.00 10.21
N PHE A 558 -21.67 17.87 9.47
CA PHE A 558 -21.41 19.24 9.91
C PHE A 558 -22.70 20.00 10.17
N LYS A 559 -23.70 19.89 9.28
CA LYS A 559 -25.01 20.53 9.46
C LYS A 559 -25.72 20.02 10.71
N HIS A 560 -25.75 18.71 10.95
CA HIS A 560 -26.33 18.15 12.16
C HIS A 560 -25.60 18.62 13.43
N LEU A 561 -24.28 18.76 13.39
CA LEU A 561 -23.46 19.15 14.53
C LEU A 561 -23.42 20.65 14.81
N THR A 562 -23.89 21.49 13.89
CA THR A 562 -23.83 22.97 13.98
C THR A 562 -25.17 23.67 13.85
N ARG A 563 -26.28 22.92 13.69
CA ARG A 563 -27.63 23.50 13.64
C ARG A 563 -27.98 24.22 14.95
N PRO A 564 -28.89 25.21 14.94
CA PRO A 564 -29.35 25.85 16.17
C PRO A 564 -29.81 24.85 17.24
N GLY A 565 -29.31 24.99 18.47
CA GLY A 565 -29.63 24.13 19.61
C GLY A 565 -28.86 22.80 19.66
N PHE A 566 -27.79 22.62 18.86
CA PHE A 566 -27.00 21.37 18.81
C PHE A 566 -26.35 20.98 20.16
N ASP A 567 -26.17 21.94 21.07
CA ASP A 567 -25.55 21.80 22.38
C ASP A 567 -26.57 21.49 23.50
N GLY A 568 -27.86 21.55 23.18
CA GLY A 568 -28.94 21.17 24.08
C GLY A 568 -29.09 19.64 24.26
N PRO A 569 -30.03 19.21 25.10
CA PRO A 569 -30.34 17.80 25.27
C PRO A 569 -30.96 17.18 24.01
N VAL A 570 -30.82 15.87 23.85
CA VAL A 570 -31.57 15.07 22.88
C VAL A 570 -32.83 14.57 23.55
N GLU A 571 -33.97 15.17 23.22
CA GLU A 571 -35.27 14.86 23.83
C GLU A 571 -36.05 13.82 22.99
N ALA A 572 -36.81 12.96 23.67
CA ALA A 572 -37.75 12.05 23.03
C ALA A 572 -38.89 12.84 22.38
N GLU A 573 -39.41 12.35 21.25
CA GLU A 573 -40.49 12.97 20.46
C GLU A 573 -40.15 14.36 19.87
N GLY A 574 -38.94 14.88 20.13
CA GLY A 574 -38.47 16.16 19.62
C GLY A 574 -38.04 16.10 18.15
N MET A 575 -38.06 17.26 17.48
CA MET A 575 -37.52 17.48 16.13
C MET A 575 -36.47 18.60 16.19
N GLY A 576 -35.26 18.35 15.69
CA GLY A 576 -34.13 19.29 15.82
C GLY A 576 -33.44 19.22 17.19
N GLY A 577 -32.75 20.29 17.58
CA GLY A 577 -32.10 20.40 18.90
C GLY A 577 -30.76 19.66 19.03
N GLY A 578 -30.50 19.12 20.23
CA GLY A 578 -29.24 18.51 20.64
C GLY A 578 -28.68 17.50 19.64
N CYS A 579 -27.36 17.44 19.54
CA CYS A 579 -26.66 16.48 18.69
C CYS A 579 -25.35 16.01 19.33
N HIS A 580 -25.27 14.75 19.73
CA HIS A 580 -24.04 14.15 20.23
C HIS A 580 -23.02 13.99 19.10
N PHE A 581 -21.74 14.21 19.42
CA PHE A 581 -20.64 13.96 18.48
C PHE A 581 -19.78 12.84 19.03
N ILE A 582 -19.78 11.70 18.36
CA ILE A 582 -19.15 10.47 18.84
C ILE A 582 -18.16 9.95 17.79
N LEU A 583 -16.98 9.55 18.24
CA LEU A 583 -16.00 8.80 17.44
C LEU A 583 -15.90 7.38 17.98
N THR A 584 -15.86 6.39 17.09
CA THR A 584 -15.65 4.99 17.52
C THR A 584 -14.23 4.78 18.03
N ASN A 585 -13.23 5.44 17.44
CA ASN A 585 -11.87 5.57 17.96
C ASN A 585 -11.20 6.81 17.35
N ASP A 586 -10.10 7.25 17.95
CA ASP A 586 -9.28 8.37 17.49
C ASP A 586 -7.93 7.91 16.90
N ASP A 587 -7.83 6.65 16.47
CA ASP A 587 -6.61 6.14 15.86
C ASP A 587 -6.28 6.98 14.61
N SER A 588 -5.10 7.60 14.62
CA SER A 588 -4.60 8.36 13.48
C SER A 588 -4.34 7.46 12.27
N THR A 589 -4.05 6.18 12.53
CA THR A 589 -3.71 5.20 11.51
C THR A 589 -4.50 3.91 11.64
N PHE A 590 -4.95 3.37 10.51
CA PHE A 590 -5.52 2.03 10.38
C PHE A 590 -4.40 1.06 9.94
N PRO A 591 -4.12 0.00 10.70
CA PRO A 591 -3.13 -1.00 10.30
C PRO A 591 -3.68 -1.85 9.14
N ALA A 592 -2.97 -1.90 8.02
CA ALA A 592 -3.25 -2.86 6.95
C ALA A 592 -1.96 -3.37 6.31
N LYS A 593 -2.07 -4.43 5.50
CA LYS A 593 -0.94 -4.98 4.72
C LYS A 593 -0.35 -3.85 3.85
N GLY A 594 0.95 -3.59 4.01
CA GLY A 594 1.67 -2.49 3.33
C GLY A 594 1.82 -1.19 4.14
N GLY A 595 1.46 -1.19 5.43
CA GLY A 595 1.74 -0.09 6.35
C GLY A 595 0.48 0.62 6.88
N PRO A 596 0.66 1.61 7.77
CA PRO A 596 -0.45 2.37 8.34
C PRO A 596 -1.11 3.26 7.27
N TRP A 597 -2.43 3.14 7.14
CA TRP A 597 -3.29 4.05 6.35
C TRP A 597 -3.99 5.04 7.27
N PRO A 598 -4.66 6.10 6.77
CA PRO A 598 -5.47 6.97 7.63
C PRO A 598 -6.52 6.19 8.42
N GLY A 599 -6.51 6.33 9.75
CA GLY A 599 -7.49 5.72 10.66
C GLY A 599 -8.75 6.55 10.86
N ALA A 600 -9.67 6.08 11.72
CA ALA A 600 -10.93 6.76 11.97
C ALA A 600 -10.73 8.18 12.56
N GLY A 601 -9.68 8.37 13.38
CA GLY A 601 -9.30 9.68 13.90
C GLY A 601 -8.90 10.64 12.78
N SER A 602 -8.08 10.19 11.83
CA SER A 602 -7.67 10.98 10.66
C SER A 602 -8.86 11.33 9.76
N LEU A 603 -9.77 10.39 9.55
CA LEU A 603 -10.98 10.58 8.74
C LEU A 603 -11.97 11.55 9.41
N SER A 604 -12.00 11.61 10.73
CA SER A 604 -12.88 12.51 11.50
C SER A 604 -12.29 13.91 11.72
N ALA A 605 -10.98 14.08 11.51
CA ALA A 605 -10.28 15.34 11.74
C ALA A 605 -10.88 16.56 11.00
N PRO A 606 -11.33 16.47 9.73
CA PRO A 606 -11.98 17.60 9.06
C PRO A 606 -13.26 18.08 9.77
N LEU A 607 -14.03 17.15 10.33
CA LEU A 607 -15.27 17.47 11.04
C LEU A 607 -14.99 18.10 12.40
N ILE A 608 -14.00 17.58 13.14
CA ILE A 608 -13.51 18.19 14.39
C ILE A 608 -13.03 19.61 14.12
N PHE A 609 -12.20 19.78 13.08
CA PHE A 609 -11.64 21.08 12.72
C PHE A 609 -12.73 22.10 12.32
N SER A 610 -13.67 21.69 11.47
CA SER A 610 -14.70 22.59 10.95
C SER A 610 -15.76 22.94 12.01
N THR A 611 -16.18 21.98 12.83
CA THR A 611 -17.19 22.19 13.90
C THR A 611 -16.60 22.83 15.16
N LYS A 612 -15.30 22.68 15.40
CA LYS A 612 -14.61 23.03 16.65
C LYS A 612 -15.17 22.32 17.89
N ARG A 613 -15.91 21.22 17.70
CA ARG A 613 -16.46 20.43 18.80
C ARG A 613 -15.50 19.31 19.18
N THR A 614 -15.41 19.03 20.47
CA THR A 614 -14.71 17.86 20.99
C THR A 614 -15.67 16.67 20.99
N PRO A 615 -15.37 15.59 20.24
CA PRO A 615 -16.20 14.40 20.26
C PRO A 615 -15.97 13.55 21.52
N THR A 616 -16.97 12.76 21.88
CA THR A 616 -16.79 11.64 22.81
C THR A 616 -16.21 10.46 22.05
N ILE A 617 -15.10 9.90 22.52
CA ILE A 617 -14.44 8.76 21.87
C ILE A 617 -14.77 7.48 22.63
N VAL A 618 -15.28 6.47 21.92
CA VAL A 618 -15.80 5.21 22.48
C VAL A 618 -14.96 4.01 22.03
N GLY A 619 -13.64 4.22 22.02
CA GLY A 619 -12.62 3.21 21.73
C GLY A 619 -11.45 3.32 22.72
N LYS A 620 -10.56 2.34 22.73
CA LYS A 620 -9.32 2.37 23.52
C LYS A 620 -8.44 3.55 23.08
N PRO A 621 -7.76 4.28 23.99
CA PRO A 621 -7.65 4.04 25.45
C PRO A 621 -8.77 4.65 26.30
N HIS A 622 -9.86 5.14 25.71
CA HIS A 622 -10.82 5.99 26.40
C HIS A 622 -11.76 5.22 27.32
N LYS A 623 -11.99 5.80 28.50
CA LYS A 623 -12.86 5.26 29.56
C LYS A 623 -14.29 4.87 29.10
N PRO A 624 -14.97 5.59 28.19
CA PRO A 624 -16.31 5.22 27.75
C PRO A 624 -16.44 3.79 27.22
N MET A 625 -15.42 3.27 26.51
CA MET A 625 -15.47 1.88 26.03
C MET A 625 -15.47 0.90 27.20
N LEU A 626 -14.64 1.14 28.22
CA LEU A 626 -14.61 0.29 29.41
C LEU A 626 -15.91 0.37 30.21
N ASP A 627 -16.47 1.58 30.37
CA ASP A 627 -17.75 1.76 31.05
C ASP A 627 -18.85 0.94 30.35
N CYS A 628 -18.81 0.83 29.02
CA CYS A 628 -19.71 -0.05 28.26
C CYS A 628 -19.47 -1.54 28.51
N ILE A 629 -18.20 -1.96 28.60
CA ILE A 629 -17.85 -3.35 28.96
C ILE A 629 -18.36 -3.65 30.36
N ILE A 630 -18.06 -2.82 31.37
CA ILE A 630 -18.50 -3.03 32.76
C ILE A 630 -20.03 -3.01 32.89
N ALA A 631 -20.71 -2.11 32.18
CA ALA A 631 -22.18 -2.04 32.17
C ALA A 631 -22.85 -3.26 31.50
N THR A 632 -22.08 -4.10 30.81
CA THR A 632 -22.59 -5.28 30.09
C THR A 632 -22.05 -6.59 30.66
N LYS A 633 -20.81 -6.58 31.17
CA LYS A 633 -20.09 -7.68 31.78
C LYS A 633 -19.80 -7.31 33.23
N GLN A 634 -20.48 -7.98 34.15
CA GLN A 634 -20.23 -7.82 35.58
C GLN A 634 -18.98 -8.64 35.94
N PHE A 635 -17.82 -7.97 36.06
CA PHE A 635 -16.59 -8.56 36.56
C PHE A 635 -15.92 -7.63 37.57
N ASP A 636 -15.06 -8.17 38.44
CA ASP A 636 -14.25 -7.39 39.37
C ASP A 636 -13.02 -6.81 38.63
N PRO A 637 -12.90 -5.47 38.47
CA PRO A 637 -11.75 -4.85 37.81
C PRO A 637 -10.40 -5.24 38.45
N LYS A 638 -10.37 -5.50 39.77
CA LYS A 638 -9.13 -5.89 40.46
C LYS A 638 -8.66 -7.30 40.10
N ARG A 639 -9.56 -8.13 39.57
CA ARG A 639 -9.29 -9.50 39.09
C ARG A 639 -9.40 -9.59 37.57
N ALA A 640 -9.26 -8.45 36.87
CA ALA A 640 -9.23 -8.39 35.42
C ALA A 640 -7.87 -7.91 34.90
N ILE A 641 -7.51 -8.39 33.72
CA ILE A 641 -6.29 -8.01 33.02
C ILE A 641 -6.57 -7.76 31.53
N MET A 642 -6.03 -6.66 31.00
CA MET A 642 -5.99 -6.36 29.57
C MET A 642 -4.69 -6.86 28.96
N VAL A 643 -4.78 -7.64 27.91
CA VAL A 643 -3.67 -8.15 27.11
C VAL A 643 -3.65 -7.41 25.79
N GLY A 644 -2.56 -6.72 25.49
CA GLY A 644 -2.45 -5.82 24.34
C GLY A 644 -1.04 -5.77 23.79
N ASP A 645 -0.89 -5.28 22.56
CA ASP A 645 0.40 -5.13 21.89
C ASP A 645 0.85 -3.66 21.81
N ARG A 646 0.00 -2.71 22.23
CA ARG A 646 0.24 -1.28 22.03
C ARG A 646 0.09 -0.45 23.31
N LEU A 647 1.16 0.29 23.66
CA LEU A 647 1.22 1.10 24.89
C LEU A 647 0.15 2.19 24.98
N ASN A 648 0.01 3.00 23.94
CA ASN A 648 -0.87 4.17 23.94
C ASN A 648 -2.36 3.84 23.69
N THR A 649 -2.71 2.55 23.61
CA THR A 649 -4.10 2.11 23.46
C THR A 649 -4.43 1.08 24.52
N ASP A 650 -3.90 -0.14 24.46
CA ASP A 650 -4.29 -1.21 25.38
C ASP A 650 -3.79 -1.01 26.80
N ILE A 651 -2.52 -0.61 26.97
CA ILE A 651 -1.95 -0.43 28.30
C ILE A 651 -2.50 0.84 28.95
N GLU A 652 -2.68 1.92 28.19
CA GLU A 652 -3.39 3.11 28.66
C GLU A 652 -4.88 2.83 28.94
N PHE A 653 -5.55 2.00 28.14
CA PHE A 653 -6.93 1.55 28.40
C PHE A 653 -7.03 0.82 29.73
N ALA A 654 -6.11 -0.10 29.99
CA ALA A 654 -6.04 -0.86 31.23
C ALA A 654 -5.89 0.07 32.45
N LYS A 655 -4.95 1.02 32.35
CA LYS A 655 -4.68 2.02 33.39
C LYS A 655 -5.86 2.95 33.63
N ALA A 656 -6.47 3.48 32.56
CA ALA A 656 -7.67 4.30 32.64
C ALA A 656 -8.84 3.53 33.29
N GLY A 657 -8.82 2.20 33.17
CA GLY A 657 -9.78 1.30 33.77
C GLY A 657 -9.51 0.81 35.17
N GLY A 658 -8.30 1.04 35.70
CA GLY A 658 -7.88 0.43 36.96
C GLY A 658 -7.86 -1.10 36.91
N ILE A 659 -7.65 -1.69 35.73
CA ILE A 659 -7.43 -3.13 35.53
C ILE A 659 -5.95 -3.38 35.26
N ALA A 660 -5.47 -4.59 35.52
CA ALA A 660 -4.07 -4.93 35.24
C ALA A 660 -3.80 -4.94 33.73
N SER A 661 -2.53 -4.81 33.35
CA SER A 661 -2.09 -4.76 31.96
C SER A 661 -0.95 -5.74 31.69
N MET A 662 -1.04 -6.46 30.57
CA MET A 662 0.02 -7.32 30.05
C MET A 662 0.33 -6.91 28.60
N LEU A 663 1.58 -6.51 28.36
CA LEU A 663 2.08 -6.23 27.03
C LEU A 663 2.62 -7.51 26.39
N VAL A 664 2.20 -7.81 25.16
CA VAL A 664 2.80 -8.83 24.31
C VAL A 664 3.74 -8.18 23.28
N LEU A 665 4.82 -8.86 22.88
CA LEU A 665 5.81 -8.34 21.92
C LEU A 665 5.58 -8.82 20.47
N THR A 666 4.42 -9.42 20.20
CA THR A 666 4.02 -9.91 18.87
C THR A 666 3.48 -8.82 17.94
N GLY A 667 3.22 -7.60 18.43
CA GLY A 667 2.61 -6.51 17.68
C GLY A 667 3.43 -5.22 17.62
N ILE A 668 2.81 -4.07 17.90
CA ILE A 668 3.35 -2.75 17.57
C ILE A 668 4.44 -2.28 18.53
N SER A 669 4.19 -2.30 19.85
CA SER A 669 5.12 -1.74 20.83
C SER A 669 6.30 -2.66 21.08
N LYS A 670 7.49 -2.07 21.18
CA LYS A 670 8.75 -2.77 21.41
C LYS A 670 9.21 -2.63 22.84
N ARG A 671 10.03 -3.59 23.29
CA ARG A 671 10.63 -3.61 24.64
C ARG A 671 11.36 -2.32 25.00
N ASP A 672 12.09 -1.73 24.05
CA ASP A 672 12.85 -0.49 24.27
C ASP A 672 11.95 0.71 24.67
N GLU A 673 10.67 0.69 24.29
CA GLU A 673 9.71 1.77 24.60
C GLU A 673 9.28 1.75 26.08
N ILE A 674 9.46 0.64 26.79
CA ILE A 674 9.16 0.49 28.22
C ILE A 674 10.42 0.49 29.11
N GLU A 675 11.60 0.26 28.55
CA GLU A 675 12.88 0.22 29.28
C GLU A 675 13.69 1.52 29.17
N GLY A 676 13.36 2.40 28.24
CA GLY A 676 14.06 3.67 28.03
C GLY A 676 13.76 4.76 29.07
N PRO A 677 14.64 5.77 29.21
CA PRO A 677 14.46 6.90 30.15
C PRO A 677 13.25 7.80 29.83
N HIS A 678 12.57 7.55 28.71
CA HIS A 678 11.37 8.26 28.25
C HIS A 678 10.11 7.39 28.27
N ALA A 679 10.14 6.20 28.90
CA ALA A 679 8.98 5.33 29.04
C ALA A 679 7.86 6.06 29.81
N LYS A 680 6.80 6.46 29.09
CA LYS A 680 5.63 7.15 29.68
C LYS A 680 4.61 6.18 30.25
N THR A 681 4.44 5.04 29.59
CA THR A 681 3.43 4.04 29.91
C THR A 681 4.12 2.69 30.09
N ILE A 682 4.20 2.23 31.33
CA ILE A 682 4.79 0.94 31.71
C ILE A 682 3.67 -0.08 32.02
N PRO A 683 3.67 -1.29 31.45
CA PRO A 683 2.69 -2.35 31.77
C PRO A 683 2.99 -3.02 33.11
N ASP A 684 2.03 -3.74 33.70
CA ASP A 684 2.29 -4.53 34.91
C ASP A 684 3.09 -5.80 34.59
N TYR A 685 2.79 -6.39 33.43
CA TYR A 685 3.42 -7.61 32.94
C TYR A 685 3.93 -7.46 31.51
N LEU A 686 5.01 -8.15 31.20
CA LEU A 686 5.54 -8.33 29.85
C LEU A 686 5.61 -9.82 29.54
N ILE A 687 5.25 -10.21 28.32
CA ILE A 687 5.46 -11.55 27.78
C ILE A 687 5.82 -11.44 26.29
N ASP A 688 6.59 -12.38 25.76
CA ASP A 688 7.01 -12.30 24.35
C ASP A 688 5.80 -12.58 23.43
N SER A 689 5.03 -13.62 23.72
CA SER A 689 3.80 -13.97 23.02
C SER A 689 2.71 -14.43 23.98
N LEU A 690 1.44 -14.14 23.67
CA LEU A 690 0.32 -14.76 24.40
C LEU A 690 0.39 -16.29 24.35
N GLY A 691 0.93 -16.85 23.26
CA GLY A 691 1.13 -18.28 23.08
C GLY A 691 2.05 -18.93 24.12
N ASP A 692 2.92 -18.18 24.78
CA ASP A 692 3.86 -18.72 25.77
C ASP A 692 3.14 -19.25 27.02
N LEU A 693 1.92 -18.76 27.29
CA LEU A 693 1.06 -19.30 28.34
C LEU A 693 0.64 -20.77 28.08
N ASP A 694 0.82 -21.28 26.87
CA ASP A 694 0.53 -22.69 26.53
C ASP A 694 1.47 -23.66 27.25
N ALA A 695 2.60 -23.18 27.78
CA ALA A 695 3.50 -23.95 28.62
C ALA A 695 2.85 -24.41 29.95
N VAL A 696 1.74 -23.79 30.34
CA VAL A 696 0.96 -24.23 31.51
C VAL A 696 -0.03 -25.32 31.07
N PRO A 697 -0.06 -26.49 31.76
CA PRO A 697 -0.91 -27.62 31.40
C PRO A 697 -2.39 -27.30 31.24
#